data_AF-A0A9N9XIN8-F1
#
_entry.id   AF-A0A9N9XIN8-F1
#
_cell.length_a   1.000
_cell.length_b   1.000
_cell.length_c   1.000
_cell.angle_alpha   90.00
_cell.angle_beta   90.00
_cell.angle_gamma   90.00
#
_symmetry.space_group_name_H-M   'P 1'
#
loop_
_entity.id
_entity.type
_entity.pdbx_description
1 polymer ?
#
loop_
_entity_poly.entity_id
_entity_poly.type
_entity_poly.pdbx_seq_one_letter_code
_entity_poly.pdbx_strand_id
1 'polypeptide(L)'
;MNTSRESRRKTKIITSARENDMNIDTSDKATRRVIAPYVKIIRKTDKAHEKEPEYEKFNFYIQNKPSVLLHDLTSFLSDNVDLVLLLHETADVLKTTTKAAGVTLYMVDSASEEIYQSQRNFQGERHKVNWKIQKGSIVAAYVAYKKEYLMVDDILGDDRFPAGVGYQGDLVKSVLCVPIVTPDGNCYAVIELYRTIIQHPFNKDDLKICIVVTGWVGAAIHQNHLRLTLQRQQELNDYLLDLTKCYFAETVAIEKMITEIVKFAKSTLGAERGTFFIIDEEAEDLAAEVFEEGVGVGETTMHKKNVKVRLAKDRSIAGLVARSGETVNIRDAYNDPKFFTDVEEKTGFITRSILCMPIVSVDNILGVVQVVNKINGVCFTASDENLFKTFSVYCALALHYTRLHQKMFKTDKINESNLKLLKLQLKPCSHDVESFTQKSTVTIPYNFAEFRWYVSPEEFPDMPQLVLHMITEVVGKEEIHVKNMLEFILTVKKCYRNNPYHNFEHAFNVTHCMFIILMRNKETFFEIEIKSLIIAALCHDLDHGGFTNNFLQLTDDTLAQLYDESILENYHYRVAMTILNGLQIYNMTKEDYNILSKELKDAILATDLASYFKFRMKLQQLLNGNMLDIDNARHRTLIKAICMTSSDLSGNCKPFLVAKNICESVY
;
A
#
# COMPACT_ATOMS: atom_id res chain seq x y z
N MET A 1 37.45 18.71 38.96
CA MET A 1 37.42 17.40 38.28
C MET A 1 36.16 17.43 37.41
N ASN A 2 36.28 17.75 36.12
CA ASN A 2 36.55 16.84 34.98
C ASN A 2 35.37 15.89 34.72
N THR A 3 34.79 15.69 33.52
CA THR A 3 34.90 16.31 32.16
C THR A 3 33.70 15.78 31.33
N SER A 4 33.26 16.26 30.15
CA SER A 4 33.71 17.31 29.21
C SER A 4 32.56 17.65 28.22
N ARG A 5 32.61 18.82 27.59
CA ARG A 5 31.99 19.12 26.27
C ARG A 5 33.11 19.12 25.20
N GLU A 6 32.79 19.02 23.91
CA GLU A 6 33.02 20.08 22.88
C GLU A 6 32.91 19.61 21.41
N SER A 7 33.03 20.57 20.49
CA SER A 7 32.58 20.55 19.09
C SER A 7 33.68 20.77 18.04
N ARG A 8 33.30 20.54 16.78
CA ARG A 8 34.02 20.68 15.49
C ARG A 8 35.16 21.73 15.38
N ARG A 9 36.21 21.43 14.60
CA ARG A 9 37.23 22.39 14.06
C ARG A 9 37.57 22.17 12.57
N LYS A 10 38.16 23.20 11.93
CA LYS A 10 38.65 23.29 10.51
C LYS A 10 40.17 23.57 10.45
N THR A 11 40.84 23.32 9.31
CA THR A 11 42.02 24.04 8.68
C THR A 11 42.61 23.17 7.51
N LYS A 12 43.62 23.55 6.69
CA LYS A 12 43.84 24.69 5.74
C LYS A 12 45.01 24.30 4.77
N ILE A 13 45.83 25.26 4.26
CA ILE A 13 47.15 25.08 3.55
C ILE A 13 47.02 24.59 2.07
N ILE A 14 47.78 25.00 1.02
CA ILE A 14 48.52 26.24 0.61
C ILE A 14 48.75 26.20 -0.95
N THR A 15 49.25 27.27 -1.59
CA THR A 15 49.59 27.35 -3.04
C THR A 15 50.98 27.97 -3.32
N SER A 16 51.61 27.68 -4.48
CA SER A 16 52.71 28.46 -5.09
C SER A 16 52.85 28.20 -6.61
N ALA A 17 53.46 29.11 -7.39
CA ALA A 17 53.24 29.25 -8.84
C ALA A 17 54.53 29.36 -9.71
N ARG A 18 54.39 29.17 -11.04
CA ARG A 18 54.85 30.08 -12.14
C ARG A 18 54.81 29.41 -13.53
N GLU A 19 54.44 30.20 -14.55
CA GLU A 19 54.60 29.89 -15.99
C GLU A 19 55.61 30.85 -16.65
N ASN A 20 56.04 30.52 -17.87
CA ASN A 20 56.78 31.41 -18.79
C ASN A 20 56.40 31.02 -20.24
N ASP A 21 56.03 31.99 -21.07
CA ASP A 21 55.54 31.79 -22.45
C ASP A 21 56.64 31.52 -23.48
N MET A 22 56.27 30.81 -24.56
CA MET A 22 56.77 31.08 -25.92
C MET A 22 55.66 30.91 -26.95
N ASN A 23 55.64 31.81 -27.94
CA ASN A 23 54.48 32.08 -28.80
C ASN A 23 54.77 31.63 -30.25
N ILE A 24 53.87 30.87 -30.89
CA ILE A 24 53.88 30.59 -32.35
C ILE A 24 52.45 30.68 -32.91
N ASP A 25 52.35 31.27 -34.11
CA ASP A 25 51.12 31.78 -34.74
C ASP A 25 50.08 30.71 -35.14
N THR A 26 48.79 31.05 -34.98
CA THR A 26 47.63 30.18 -35.15
C THR A 26 46.74 30.63 -36.31
N SER A 27 47.12 30.29 -37.54
CA SER A 27 46.48 30.81 -38.77
C SER A 27 45.61 29.81 -39.55
N ASP A 28 45.06 28.75 -38.93
CA ASP A 28 44.10 27.86 -39.60
C ASP A 28 42.63 28.23 -39.35
N LYS A 29 41.92 28.54 -40.43
CA LYS A 29 40.48 28.90 -40.44
C LYS A 29 39.55 27.70 -40.25
N ALA A 30 40.03 26.46 -40.36
CA ALA A 30 39.20 25.26 -40.38
C ALA A 30 38.34 25.08 -39.11
N THR A 31 38.90 25.30 -37.92
CA THR A 31 38.23 25.08 -36.62
C THR A 31 37.02 25.99 -36.40
N ARG A 32 36.98 27.19 -37.01
CA ARG A 32 35.84 28.13 -36.85
C ARG A 32 34.55 27.68 -37.54
N ARG A 33 34.59 26.68 -38.44
CA ARG A 33 33.38 26.17 -39.13
C ARG A 33 32.57 25.16 -38.30
N VAL A 34 33.15 24.55 -37.26
CA VAL A 34 32.52 23.44 -36.51
C VAL A 34 31.48 23.92 -35.49
N ILE A 35 31.63 25.13 -34.94
CA ILE A 35 30.90 25.58 -33.73
C ILE A 35 29.58 26.32 -34.04
N ALA A 36 29.39 26.80 -35.28
CA ALA A 36 28.23 27.64 -35.62
C ALA A 36 26.84 26.96 -35.62
N PRO A 37 26.67 25.67 -35.99
CA PRO A 37 25.33 25.07 -36.08
C PRO A 37 24.66 24.78 -34.73
N TYR A 38 25.44 24.45 -33.69
CA TYR A 38 24.94 23.84 -32.45
C TYR A 38 24.45 24.83 -31.37
N VAL A 39 24.30 26.12 -31.70
CA VAL A 39 23.88 27.18 -30.76
C VAL A 39 22.45 27.70 -31.07
N LYS A 40 21.67 27.03 -31.93
CA LYS A 40 20.35 27.53 -32.37
C LYS A 40 19.21 26.50 -32.43
N ILE A 41 18.92 25.83 -31.32
CA ILE A 41 17.57 25.29 -31.06
C ILE A 41 17.14 25.69 -29.62
N ILE A 42 15.94 26.29 -29.51
CA ILE A 42 15.23 26.72 -28.28
C ILE A 42 15.77 27.97 -27.54
N ARG A 43 15.42 29.17 -28.06
CA ARG A 43 14.44 30.09 -27.45
C ARG A 43 14.25 31.38 -28.28
N LYS A 44 12.99 31.76 -28.52
CA LYS A 44 12.62 33.13 -28.94
C LYS A 44 12.63 34.02 -27.69
N THR A 45 13.45 35.07 -27.68
CA THR A 45 13.15 36.43 -27.14
C THR A 45 14.30 37.38 -27.50
N ASP A 46 13.98 38.67 -27.69
CA ASP A 46 14.82 39.66 -28.37
C ASP A 46 16.03 40.23 -27.62
N LYS A 47 16.88 40.88 -28.44
CA LYS A 47 17.86 41.97 -28.18
C LYS A 47 19.34 41.62 -28.00
N ALA A 48 20.15 42.57 -28.47
CA ALA A 48 21.59 42.50 -28.65
C ALA A 48 22.33 43.40 -27.66
N HIS A 49 23.57 43.06 -27.30
CA HIS A 49 24.77 43.78 -27.79
C HIS A 49 26.08 43.12 -27.31
N GLU A 50 27.08 43.17 -28.19
CA GLU A 50 28.54 43.28 -27.97
C GLU A 50 29.33 42.34 -27.05
N LYS A 51 30.66 42.36 -27.30
CA LYS A 51 31.67 41.40 -26.84
C LYS A 51 32.71 42.11 -25.98
N GLU A 52 33.15 41.45 -24.91
CA GLU A 52 34.53 41.55 -24.42
C GLU A 52 35.03 40.15 -23.98
N PRO A 53 36.35 39.89 -23.97
CA PRO A 53 36.85 38.58 -24.41
C PRO A 53 37.02 37.55 -23.29
N GLU A 54 36.45 36.36 -23.49
CA GLU A 54 36.58 35.19 -22.61
C GLU A 54 37.98 34.52 -22.65
N TYR A 55 39.00 35.24 -23.16
CA TYR A 55 40.30 34.70 -23.57
C TYR A 55 41.11 34.16 -22.38
N GLU A 56 41.04 34.82 -21.21
CA GLU A 56 41.78 34.41 -20.01
C GLU A 56 41.21 33.15 -19.32
N LYS A 57 39.95 32.76 -19.61
CA LYS A 57 39.37 31.55 -19.01
C LYS A 57 39.80 30.27 -19.71
N PHE A 58 40.14 30.31 -21.00
CA PHE A 58 40.34 29.08 -21.77
C PHE A 58 41.65 28.35 -21.45
N ASN A 59 42.75 29.08 -21.21
CA ASN A 59 44.05 28.46 -20.92
C ASN A 59 44.06 27.62 -19.62
N PHE A 60 43.17 27.92 -18.67
CA PHE A 60 43.01 27.09 -17.47
C PHE A 60 42.50 25.66 -17.78
N TYR A 61 41.69 25.49 -18.83
CA TYR A 61 41.04 24.20 -19.13
C TYR A 61 41.92 23.18 -19.84
N ILE A 62 42.99 23.61 -20.53
CA ILE A 62 43.92 22.68 -21.19
C ILE A 62 44.80 21.95 -20.17
N GLN A 63 45.14 22.60 -19.05
CA GLN A 63 45.96 22.00 -17.99
C GLN A 63 45.16 21.18 -16.97
N ASN A 64 43.83 21.32 -16.89
CA ASN A 64 43.00 20.69 -15.85
C ASN A 64 41.71 20.01 -16.35
N LYS A 65 41.83 18.70 -16.60
CA LYS A 65 40.79 17.64 -16.59
C LYS A 65 39.76 17.59 -17.74
N PRO A 66 39.26 16.37 -18.08
CA PRO A 66 38.51 16.10 -19.31
C PRO A 66 36.99 16.37 -19.19
N SER A 67 36.57 17.61 -18.95
CA SER A 67 35.18 17.93 -18.57
C SER A 67 34.17 18.18 -19.70
N VAL A 68 34.59 18.53 -20.92
CA VAL A 68 33.63 18.90 -22.00
C VAL A 68 32.96 17.66 -22.62
N LEU A 69 33.75 16.63 -22.97
CA LEU A 69 33.21 15.32 -23.41
C LEU A 69 32.33 14.67 -22.34
N LEU A 70 32.63 14.91 -21.06
CA LEU A 70 31.78 14.47 -19.95
C LEU A 70 30.44 15.19 -19.92
N HIS A 71 30.38 16.48 -20.28
CA HIS A 71 29.13 17.25 -20.27
C HIS A 71 28.13 16.71 -21.28
N ASP A 72 28.57 16.41 -22.51
CA ASP A 72 27.72 15.84 -23.56
C ASP A 72 27.34 14.38 -23.25
N LEU A 73 28.23 13.59 -22.63
CA LEU A 73 27.87 12.26 -22.11
C LEU A 73 26.90 12.33 -20.92
N THR A 74 26.89 13.42 -20.14
CA THR A 74 25.87 13.62 -19.09
C THR A 74 24.52 14.10 -19.63
N SER A 75 24.46 14.82 -20.75
CA SER A 75 23.16 15.12 -21.40
C SER A 75 22.61 13.92 -22.18
N PHE A 76 23.48 13.01 -22.65
CA PHE A 76 23.06 11.70 -23.15
C PHE A 76 22.32 10.86 -22.10
N LEU A 77 22.58 11.08 -20.80
CA LEU A 77 21.86 10.40 -19.71
C LEU A 77 20.47 11.00 -19.41
N SER A 78 20.12 12.17 -19.94
CA SER A 78 18.82 12.82 -19.65
C SER A 78 17.70 12.47 -20.63
N ASP A 79 17.97 12.27 -21.93
CA ASP A 79 16.93 12.12 -22.96
C ASP A 79 16.80 10.71 -23.54
N ASN A 80 15.69 10.46 -24.26
CA ASN A 80 15.47 9.26 -25.06
C ASN A 80 16.17 9.40 -26.42
N VAL A 81 17.48 9.19 -26.45
CA VAL A 81 18.33 9.32 -27.65
C VAL A 81 18.30 8.03 -28.51
N ASP A 82 18.18 8.18 -29.83
CA ASP A 82 18.43 7.07 -30.77
C ASP A 82 19.93 6.70 -30.71
N LEU A 83 20.19 5.55 -30.10
CA LEU A 83 21.55 5.05 -29.86
C LEU A 83 22.35 4.87 -31.15
N VAL A 84 21.69 4.52 -32.26
CA VAL A 84 22.36 4.29 -33.54
C VAL A 84 22.81 5.61 -34.15
N LEU A 85 22.03 6.68 -33.99
CA LEU A 85 22.41 8.02 -34.44
C LEU A 85 23.65 8.54 -33.69
N LEU A 86 23.68 8.39 -32.36
CA LEU A 86 24.84 8.78 -31.54
C LEU A 86 26.12 8.00 -31.94
N LEU A 87 25.98 6.71 -32.24
CA LEU A 87 27.10 5.90 -32.71
C LEU A 87 27.65 6.38 -34.07
N HIS A 88 26.80 6.88 -34.96
CA HIS A 88 27.25 7.54 -36.20
C HIS A 88 27.91 8.90 -35.96
N GLU A 89 27.41 9.71 -35.03
CA GLU A 89 28.02 11.00 -34.67
C GLU A 89 29.39 10.82 -34.02
N THR A 90 29.52 9.88 -33.08
CA THR A 90 30.81 9.54 -32.45
C THR A 90 31.82 8.96 -33.45
N ALA A 91 31.36 8.16 -34.42
CA ALA A 91 32.19 7.68 -35.53
C ALA A 91 32.71 8.84 -36.41
N ASP A 92 31.89 9.84 -36.72
CA ASP A 92 32.30 11.05 -37.46
C ASP A 92 33.29 11.94 -36.69
N VAL A 93 33.11 12.07 -35.37
CA VAL A 93 34.07 12.77 -34.50
C VAL A 93 35.41 12.02 -34.49
N LEU A 94 35.40 10.70 -34.43
CA LEU A 94 36.62 9.89 -34.55
C LEU A 94 37.27 10.01 -35.93
N LYS A 95 36.48 10.06 -37.01
CA LYS A 95 36.98 10.29 -38.38
C LYS A 95 37.73 11.62 -38.49
N THR A 96 37.11 12.70 -38.00
CA THR A 96 37.67 14.06 -38.11
C THR A 96 38.90 14.26 -37.21
N THR A 97 38.88 13.75 -35.98
CA THR A 97 40.02 13.85 -35.05
C THR A 97 41.22 13.02 -35.51
N THR A 98 41.02 11.78 -35.96
CA THR A 98 42.09 10.91 -36.50
C THR A 98 42.45 11.21 -37.96
N LYS A 99 41.84 12.22 -38.60
CA LYS A 99 42.04 12.59 -40.01
C LYS A 99 41.88 11.40 -40.98
N ALA A 100 40.98 10.47 -40.68
CA ALA A 100 40.71 9.29 -41.51
C ALA A 100 39.97 9.67 -42.81
N ALA A 101 40.24 8.94 -43.90
CA ALA A 101 39.53 9.12 -45.17
C ALA A 101 38.04 8.76 -45.03
N GLY A 102 37.73 7.72 -44.26
CA GLY A 102 36.37 7.30 -43.95
C GLY A 102 36.24 6.56 -42.62
N VAL A 103 34.99 6.32 -42.26
CA VAL A 103 34.60 5.55 -41.08
C VAL A 103 33.38 4.70 -41.43
N THR A 104 33.35 3.47 -40.91
CA THR A 104 32.23 2.55 -41.05
C THR A 104 31.81 2.07 -39.66
N LEU A 105 30.52 2.12 -39.37
CA LEU A 105 29.93 1.57 -38.15
C LEU A 105 29.30 0.20 -38.45
N TYR A 106 29.74 -0.82 -37.72
CA TYR A 106 29.13 -2.15 -37.72
C TYR A 106 28.39 -2.38 -36.40
N MET A 107 27.16 -2.88 -36.48
CA MET A 107 26.37 -3.28 -35.32
C MET A 107 26.46 -4.79 -35.14
N VAL A 108 26.45 -5.25 -33.88
CA VAL A 108 26.52 -6.67 -33.52
C VAL A 108 25.12 -7.19 -33.20
N ASP A 109 24.64 -8.18 -33.95
CA ASP A 109 23.43 -8.93 -33.60
C ASP A 109 23.81 -10.17 -32.79
N SER A 110 23.72 -10.03 -31.47
CA SER A 110 24.03 -11.10 -30.51
C SER A 110 23.15 -12.35 -30.62
N ALA A 111 21.98 -12.27 -31.28
CA ALA A 111 21.09 -13.42 -31.44
C ALA A 111 21.41 -14.27 -32.68
N SER A 112 22.07 -13.69 -33.68
CA SER A 112 22.47 -14.38 -34.92
C SER A 112 23.97 -14.61 -35.07
N GLU A 113 24.79 -14.08 -34.15
CA GLU A 113 26.26 -14.06 -34.20
C GLU A 113 26.81 -13.42 -35.49
N GLU A 114 26.13 -12.38 -35.98
CA GLU A 114 26.46 -11.65 -37.20
C GLU A 114 26.71 -10.17 -36.92
N ILE A 115 27.58 -9.56 -37.71
CA ILE A 115 27.69 -8.11 -37.83
C ILE A 115 27.06 -7.62 -39.13
N TYR A 116 26.42 -6.47 -39.05
CA TYR A 116 25.85 -5.77 -40.20
C TYR A 116 26.30 -4.31 -40.21
N GLN A 117 26.53 -3.77 -41.40
CA GLN A 117 26.89 -2.37 -41.57
C GLN A 117 25.68 -1.47 -41.31
N SER A 118 25.83 -0.48 -40.44
CA SER A 118 24.78 0.48 -40.12
C SER A 118 24.76 1.62 -41.14
N GLN A 119 23.57 2.03 -41.57
CA GLN A 119 23.37 3.21 -42.41
C GLN A 119 22.78 4.37 -41.60
N ARG A 120 23.13 5.60 -41.99
CA ARG A 120 22.77 6.82 -41.25
C ARG A 120 21.30 7.26 -41.42
N ASN A 121 20.62 6.79 -42.48
CA ASN A 121 19.32 7.31 -42.93
C ASN A 121 18.18 6.26 -43.01
N PHE A 122 18.38 5.01 -42.56
CA PHE A 122 17.38 3.95 -42.72
C PHE A 122 17.13 3.16 -41.43
N GLN A 123 15.98 3.42 -40.80
CA GLN A 123 15.38 2.52 -39.82
C GLN A 123 14.59 1.43 -40.58
N GLY A 124 15.12 0.21 -40.70
CA GLY A 124 14.32 -0.97 -41.05
C GLY A 124 14.96 -2.02 -41.98
N GLU A 125 15.77 -1.62 -42.95
CA GLU A 125 16.39 -2.59 -43.89
C GLU A 125 17.86 -2.86 -43.54
N ARG A 126 18.16 -4.13 -43.22
CA ARG A 126 19.53 -4.64 -43.11
C ARG A 126 20.23 -4.50 -44.46
N HIS A 127 21.50 -4.08 -44.48
CA HIS A 127 22.30 -4.14 -45.71
C HIS A 127 22.41 -5.60 -46.20
N LYS A 128 22.46 -5.80 -47.52
CA LYS A 128 22.36 -7.12 -48.19
C LYS A 128 23.48 -8.13 -47.89
N VAL A 129 24.43 -7.80 -47.01
CA VAL A 129 25.54 -8.68 -46.62
C VAL A 129 25.73 -8.57 -45.10
N ASN A 130 25.41 -9.67 -44.41
CA ASN A 130 25.80 -9.89 -43.03
C ASN A 130 27.11 -10.70 -43.02
N TRP A 131 27.99 -10.44 -42.04
CA TRP A 131 29.20 -11.25 -41.83
C TRP A 131 29.13 -11.96 -40.49
N LYS A 132 29.33 -13.27 -40.48
CA LYS A 132 29.44 -14.05 -39.24
C LYS A 132 30.69 -13.64 -38.45
N ILE A 133 30.56 -13.65 -37.12
CA ILE A 133 31.62 -13.28 -36.18
C ILE A 133 32.61 -14.43 -36.08
N GLN A 134 33.60 -14.47 -36.98
CA GLN A 134 34.58 -15.55 -37.07
C GLN A 134 35.98 -15.09 -37.51
N LYS A 135 36.94 -16.02 -37.52
CA LYS A 135 38.30 -15.78 -38.02
C LYS A 135 38.32 -15.91 -39.56
N GLY A 136 39.06 -15.04 -40.25
CA GLY A 136 39.25 -15.10 -41.71
C GLY A 136 38.18 -14.39 -42.57
N SER A 137 37.31 -13.59 -41.95
CA SER A 137 36.35 -12.70 -42.64
C SER A 137 36.91 -11.27 -42.78
N ILE A 138 36.06 -10.23 -42.80
CA ILE A 138 36.48 -8.82 -42.75
C ILE A 138 37.10 -8.45 -41.38
N VAL A 139 37.92 -7.39 -41.36
CA VAL A 139 38.60 -6.88 -40.15
C VAL A 139 37.62 -6.64 -38.99
N ALA A 140 36.50 -5.95 -39.24
CA ALA A 140 35.48 -5.66 -38.22
C ALA A 140 34.87 -6.92 -37.56
N ALA A 141 34.67 -8.01 -38.31
CA ALA A 141 34.12 -9.27 -37.78
C ALA A 141 35.15 -10.01 -36.91
N TYR A 142 36.43 -9.95 -37.28
CA TYR A 142 37.51 -10.45 -36.42
C TYR A 142 37.62 -9.64 -35.12
N VAL A 143 37.52 -8.31 -35.19
CA VAL A 143 37.52 -7.44 -34.02
C VAL A 143 36.31 -7.71 -33.10
N ALA A 144 35.12 -7.94 -33.65
CA ALA A 144 33.95 -8.37 -32.88
C ALA A 144 34.17 -9.72 -32.17
N TYR A 145 34.79 -10.69 -32.86
CA TYR A 145 35.12 -12.01 -32.31
C TYR A 145 36.15 -11.92 -31.18
N LYS A 146 37.23 -11.15 -31.39
CA LYS A 146 38.38 -11.05 -30.48
C LYS A 146 38.15 -10.07 -29.33
N LYS A 147 37.21 -9.11 -29.49
CA LYS A 147 36.87 -8.03 -28.54
C LYS A 147 38.06 -7.13 -28.16
N GLU A 148 39.07 -7.09 -29.02
CA GLU A 148 40.27 -6.27 -28.91
C GLU A 148 40.38 -5.35 -30.12
N TYR A 149 40.99 -4.17 -29.95
CA TYR A 149 41.29 -3.29 -31.07
C TYR A 149 42.32 -3.91 -32.02
N LEU A 150 42.29 -3.48 -33.28
CA LEU A 150 43.26 -3.91 -34.30
C LEU A 150 43.67 -2.72 -35.16
N MET A 151 44.98 -2.57 -35.36
CA MET A 151 45.59 -1.56 -36.22
C MET A 151 46.42 -2.28 -37.27
N VAL A 152 46.17 -1.97 -38.55
CA VAL A 152 46.83 -2.58 -39.70
C VAL A 152 47.39 -1.46 -40.58
N ASP A 153 48.70 -1.51 -40.85
CA ASP A 153 49.39 -0.47 -41.63
C ASP A 153 49.24 -0.67 -43.14
N ASP A 154 49.13 -1.93 -43.59
CA ASP A 154 48.85 -2.31 -44.98
C ASP A 154 47.90 -3.52 -45.02
N ILE A 155 46.61 -3.25 -45.25
CA ILE A 155 45.55 -4.28 -45.31
C ILE A 155 45.59 -5.08 -46.63
N LEU A 156 46.24 -4.55 -47.67
CA LEU A 156 46.30 -5.20 -48.99
C LEU A 156 47.30 -6.36 -49.01
N GLY A 157 48.20 -6.43 -48.03
CA GLY A 157 49.18 -7.51 -47.85
C GLY A 157 48.98 -8.37 -46.60
N ASP A 158 47.82 -8.30 -45.94
CA ASP A 158 47.55 -9.05 -44.70
C ASP A 158 46.66 -10.28 -44.96
N ASP A 159 47.30 -11.44 -45.15
CA ASP A 159 46.64 -12.74 -45.42
C ASP A 159 45.60 -13.15 -44.36
N ARG A 160 45.58 -12.51 -43.18
CA ARG A 160 44.58 -12.77 -42.12
C ARG A 160 43.18 -12.27 -42.48
N PHE A 161 43.07 -11.32 -43.42
CA PHE A 161 41.83 -10.65 -43.80
C PHE A 161 41.61 -10.72 -45.32
N PRO A 162 41.33 -11.91 -45.89
CA PRO A 162 41.19 -12.08 -47.34
C PRO A 162 39.99 -11.33 -47.95
N ALA A 163 39.04 -10.90 -47.12
CA ALA A 163 37.93 -10.02 -47.51
C ALA A 163 38.22 -8.51 -47.25
N GLY A 164 39.38 -8.17 -46.70
CA GLY A 164 39.80 -6.80 -46.38
C GLY A 164 38.84 -6.07 -45.43
N VAL A 165 38.49 -4.84 -45.82
CA VAL A 165 37.44 -4.02 -45.20
C VAL A 165 36.08 -4.33 -45.84
N GLY A 166 34.99 -4.16 -45.10
CA GLY A 166 33.64 -4.37 -45.66
C GLY A 166 33.14 -3.25 -46.58
N TYR A 167 33.97 -2.23 -46.86
CA TYR A 167 33.63 -1.07 -47.70
C TYR A 167 34.10 -1.25 -49.15
N GLN A 168 33.17 -1.21 -50.10
CA GLN A 168 33.45 -1.31 -51.54
C GLN A 168 33.69 0.08 -52.17
N GLY A 169 34.89 0.63 -52.00
CA GLY A 169 35.26 1.93 -52.56
C GLY A 169 36.76 2.08 -52.83
N ASP A 170 37.32 3.26 -52.52
CA ASP A 170 38.73 3.57 -52.75
C ASP A 170 39.69 2.54 -52.13
N LEU A 171 40.87 2.37 -52.74
CA LEU A 171 41.95 1.52 -52.23
C LEU A 171 42.40 1.95 -50.82
N VAL A 172 41.85 1.26 -49.83
CA VAL A 172 42.23 1.35 -48.43
C VAL A 172 43.61 0.74 -48.23
N LYS A 173 44.46 1.43 -47.49
CA LYS A 173 45.80 0.95 -47.13
C LYS A 173 45.91 0.66 -45.64
N SER A 174 45.60 1.63 -44.78
CA SER A 174 45.68 1.47 -43.33
C SER A 174 44.30 1.49 -42.69
N VAL A 175 44.09 0.62 -41.70
CA VAL A 175 42.81 0.41 -40.99
C VAL A 175 43.05 0.45 -39.49
N LEU A 176 42.20 1.19 -38.78
CA LEU A 176 42.12 1.20 -37.33
C LEU A 176 40.69 0.79 -36.94
N CYS A 177 40.55 -0.39 -36.36
CA CYS A 177 39.28 -1.01 -36.03
C CYS A 177 39.18 -1.22 -34.51
N VAL A 178 38.14 -0.68 -33.88
CA VAL A 178 38.00 -0.64 -32.42
C VAL A 178 36.59 -1.09 -32.01
N PRO A 179 36.45 -2.09 -31.11
CA PRO A 179 35.16 -2.55 -30.63
C PRO A 179 34.63 -1.65 -29.51
N ILE A 180 33.32 -1.45 -29.49
CA ILE A 180 32.59 -0.85 -28.37
C ILE A 180 32.11 -2.00 -27.48
N VAL A 181 32.83 -2.22 -26.39
CA VAL A 181 32.60 -3.31 -25.44
C VAL A 181 31.96 -2.74 -24.17
N THR A 182 30.87 -3.35 -23.71
CA THR A 182 30.25 -3.00 -22.42
C THR A 182 31.04 -3.60 -21.25
N PRO A 183 30.89 -3.08 -20.00
CA PRO A 183 31.51 -3.68 -18.82
C PRO A 183 31.20 -5.18 -18.62
N ASP A 184 30.08 -5.67 -19.17
CA ASP A 184 29.66 -7.08 -19.16
C ASP A 184 30.51 -7.98 -20.09
N GLY A 185 31.44 -7.40 -20.86
CA GLY A 185 32.25 -8.11 -21.85
C GLY A 185 31.53 -8.37 -23.18
N ASN A 186 30.37 -7.74 -23.42
CA ASN A 186 29.64 -7.86 -24.69
C ASN A 186 30.08 -6.79 -25.69
N CYS A 187 30.31 -7.18 -26.94
CA CYS A 187 30.61 -6.23 -28.03
C CYS A 187 29.30 -5.76 -28.64
N TYR A 188 29.02 -4.45 -28.58
CA TYR A 188 27.75 -3.87 -29.03
C TYR A 188 27.83 -3.37 -30.48
N ALA A 189 28.96 -2.76 -30.83
CA ALA A 189 29.25 -2.24 -32.16
C ALA A 189 30.77 -2.25 -32.40
N VAL A 190 31.19 -2.08 -33.65
CA VAL A 190 32.59 -1.95 -34.06
C VAL A 190 32.73 -0.74 -34.97
N ILE A 191 33.69 0.12 -34.68
CA ILE A 191 34.04 1.28 -35.51
C ILE A 191 35.30 0.94 -36.32
N GLU A 192 35.19 1.00 -37.64
CA GLU A 192 36.29 0.79 -38.59
C GLU A 192 36.65 2.12 -39.25
N LEU A 193 37.81 2.69 -38.87
CA LEU A 193 38.40 3.88 -39.48
C LEU A 193 39.40 3.44 -40.56
N TYR A 194 39.41 4.11 -41.70
CA TYR A 194 40.31 3.77 -42.80
C TYR A 194 41.00 4.98 -43.44
N ARG A 195 42.21 4.75 -43.93
CA ARG A 195 43.05 5.70 -44.68
C ARG A 195 43.44 5.10 -46.03
N THR A 196 43.40 5.91 -47.08
CA THR A 196 43.76 5.50 -48.45
C THR A 196 45.28 5.49 -48.65
N ILE A 197 45.75 4.94 -49.78
CA ILE A 197 47.19 4.85 -50.13
C ILE A 197 47.95 6.20 -50.03
N ILE A 198 47.25 7.32 -50.21
CA ILE A 198 47.82 8.68 -50.19
C ILE A 198 48.17 9.16 -48.77
N GLN A 199 47.61 8.52 -47.74
CA GLN A 199 47.75 8.94 -46.34
C GLN A 199 48.70 8.01 -45.57
N HIS A 200 49.40 8.56 -44.56
CA HIS A 200 50.24 7.77 -43.67
C HIS A 200 49.41 6.83 -42.77
N PRO A 201 49.95 5.68 -42.33
CA PRO A 201 49.28 4.77 -41.39
C PRO A 201 48.87 5.44 -40.07
N PHE A 202 47.89 4.85 -39.39
CA PHE A 202 47.45 5.33 -38.07
C PHE A 202 48.59 5.27 -37.04
N ASN A 203 48.65 6.27 -36.16
CA ASN A 203 49.68 6.34 -35.12
C ASN A 203 49.13 5.85 -33.77
N LYS A 204 50.03 5.67 -32.78
CA LYS A 204 49.64 5.20 -31.44
C LYS A 204 48.78 6.19 -30.65
N ASP A 205 48.73 7.46 -31.04
CA ASP A 205 47.90 8.48 -30.38
C ASP A 205 46.48 8.51 -30.96
N ASP A 206 46.32 8.30 -32.29
CA ASP A 206 45.04 8.01 -32.95
C ASP A 206 44.35 6.82 -32.24
N LEU A 207 45.10 5.74 -32.00
CA LEU A 207 44.64 4.55 -31.29
C LEU A 207 44.20 4.87 -29.84
N LYS A 208 44.97 5.65 -29.08
CA LYS A 208 44.60 6.05 -27.70
C LYS A 208 43.29 6.83 -27.68
N ILE A 209 43.11 7.77 -28.61
CA ILE A 209 41.87 8.57 -28.72
C ILE A 209 40.68 7.63 -28.98
N CYS A 210 40.79 6.71 -29.95
CA CYS A 210 39.73 5.76 -30.26
C CYS A 210 39.39 4.83 -29.08
N ILE A 211 40.39 4.27 -28.38
CA ILE A 211 40.17 3.39 -27.21
C ILE A 211 39.45 4.16 -26.08
N VAL A 212 39.88 5.39 -25.79
CA VAL A 212 39.25 6.21 -24.74
C VAL A 212 37.80 6.50 -25.09
N VAL A 213 37.53 7.02 -26.30
CA VAL A 213 36.15 7.36 -26.72
C VAL A 213 35.25 6.13 -26.75
N THR A 214 35.69 5.01 -27.36
CA THR A 214 34.89 3.77 -27.42
C THR A 214 34.63 3.15 -26.05
N GLY A 215 35.59 3.23 -25.12
CA GLY A 215 35.39 2.80 -23.73
C GLY A 215 34.35 3.63 -22.97
N TRP A 216 34.38 4.97 -23.13
CA TRP A 216 33.35 5.85 -22.55
C TRP A 216 31.96 5.61 -23.17
N VAL A 217 31.89 5.41 -24.50
CA VAL A 217 30.64 5.08 -25.20
C VAL A 217 30.08 3.73 -24.73
N GLY A 218 30.93 2.69 -24.59
CA GLY A 218 30.53 1.39 -24.06
C GLY A 218 29.97 1.45 -22.64
N ALA A 219 30.57 2.27 -21.77
CA ALA A 219 30.05 2.54 -20.43
C ALA A 219 28.70 3.30 -20.46
N ALA A 220 28.56 4.31 -21.32
CA ALA A 220 27.34 5.09 -21.46
C ALA A 220 26.16 4.26 -22.00
N ILE A 221 26.40 3.36 -22.97
CA ILE A 221 25.38 2.42 -23.48
C ILE A 221 24.87 1.51 -22.35
N HIS A 222 25.79 0.91 -21.59
CA HIS A 222 25.44 0.02 -20.47
C HIS A 222 24.65 0.76 -19.38
N GLN A 223 25.07 1.97 -18.99
CA GLN A 223 24.32 2.80 -18.03
C GLN A 223 22.92 3.18 -18.53
N ASN A 224 22.77 3.54 -19.81
CA ASN A 224 21.45 3.85 -20.37
C ASN A 224 20.54 2.59 -20.43
N HIS A 225 21.11 1.43 -20.77
CA HIS A 225 20.36 0.16 -20.79
C HIS A 225 19.88 -0.25 -19.39
N LEU A 226 20.74 -0.12 -18.36
CA LEU A 226 20.35 -0.30 -16.96
C LEU A 226 19.26 0.68 -16.54
N ARG A 227 19.41 1.98 -16.86
CA ARG A 227 18.41 3.03 -16.55
C ARG A 227 17.04 2.69 -17.14
N LEU A 228 16.98 2.36 -18.43
CA LEU A 228 15.73 2.01 -19.11
C LEU A 228 15.08 0.74 -18.53
N THR A 229 15.89 -0.23 -18.10
CA THR A 229 15.40 -1.45 -17.45
C THR A 229 14.82 -1.16 -16.07
N LEU A 230 15.52 -0.35 -15.27
CA LEU A 230 15.05 0.10 -13.95
C LEU A 230 13.79 0.96 -14.05
N GLN A 231 13.72 1.89 -15.00
CA GLN A 231 12.55 2.74 -15.21
C GLN A 231 11.32 1.91 -15.57
N ARG A 232 11.43 0.93 -16.48
CA ARG A 232 10.33 0.00 -16.80
C ARG A 232 9.90 -0.84 -15.60
N GLN A 233 10.84 -1.24 -14.74
CA GLN A 233 10.51 -1.93 -13.48
C GLN A 233 9.80 -1.00 -12.47
N GLN A 234 10.18 0.29 -12.41
CA GLN A 234 9.50 1.28 -11.57
C GLN A 234 8.08 1.55 -12.07
N GLU A 235 7.90 1.88 -13.36
CA GLU A 235 6.57 2.12 -13.97
C GLU A 235 5.61 0.95 -13.75
N LEU A 236 6.10 -0.29 -13.85
CA LEU A 236 5.31 -1.49 -13.60
C LEU A 236 4.98 -1.71 -12.12
N ASN A 237 5.91 -1.42 -11.21
CA ASN A 237 5.66 -1.48 -9.77
C ASN A 237 4.68 -0.38 -9.31
N ASP A 238 4.81 0.83 -9.83
CA ASP A 238 3.91 1.95 -9.51
C ASP A 238 2.48 1.65 -9.98
N TYR A 239 2.32 1.11 -11.20
CA TYR A 239 1.02 0.66 -11.70
C TYR A 239 0.42 -0.47 -10.84
N LEU A 240 1.22 -1.47 -10.44
CA LEU A 240 0.75 -2.53 -9.54
C LEU A 240 0.37 -2.00 -8.15
N LEU A 241 1.13 -1.04 -7.61
CA LEU A 241 0.79 -0.38 -6.35
C LEU A 241 -0.51 0.41 -6.47
N ASP A 242 -0.74 1.14 -7.56
CA ASP A 242 -1.99 1.88 -7.77
C ASP A 242 -3.20 0.95 -7.96
N LEU A 243 -3.06 -0.19 -8.67
CA LEU A 243 -4.08 -1.24 -8.66
C LEU A 243 -4.37 -1.70 -7.22
N THR A 244 -3.35 -2.04 -6.42
CA THR A 244 -3.59 -2.49 -5.04
C THR A 244 -4.30 -1.44 -4.19
N LYS A 245 -3.94 -0.15 -4.30
CA LYS A 245 -4.63 0.94 -3.58
C LYS A 245 -6.11 1.01 -3.94
N CYS A 246 -6.44 0.99 -5.24
CA CYS A 246 -7.81 1.06 -5.72
C CYS A 246 -8.67 -0.11 -5.21
N TYR A 247 -8.16 -1.35 -5.28
CA TYR A 247 -8.93 -2.54 -4.90
C TYR A 247 -8.92 -2.86 -3.39
N PHE A 248 -7.97 -2.33 -2.60
CA PHE A 248 -8.00 -2.45 -1.14
C PHE A 248 -8.79 -1.34 -0.44
N ALA A 249 -8.98 -0.18 -1.08
CA ALA A 249 -9.75 0.94 -0.50
C ALA A 249 -11.28 0.79 -0.63
N GLU A 250 -11.76 0.20 -1.73
CA GLU A 250 -13.19 -0.01 -1.97
C GLU A 250 -13.62 -1.46 -1.67
N THR A 251 -14.89 -1.66 -1.31
CA THR A 251 -15.51 -3.01 -1.22
C THR A 251 -15.78 -3.59 -2.61
N VAL A 252 -14.74 -3.76 -3.41
CA VAL A 252 -14.85 -4.23 -4.80
C VAL A 252 -15.04 -5.75 -4.84
N ALA A 253 -15.86 -6.23 -5.78
CA ALA A 253 -15.92 -7.64 -6.10
C ALA A 253 -14.54 -8.15 -6.57
N ILE A 254 -13.98 -9.09 -5.82
CA ILE A 254 -12.63 -9.67 -5.99
C ILE A 254 -12.38 -10.14 -7.42
N GLU A 255 -13.42 -10.66 -8.07
CA GLU A 255 -13.42 -11.14 -9.45
C GLU A 255 -12.96 -10.04 -10.44
N LYS A 256 -13.24 -8.76 -10.16
CA LYS A 256 -12.74 -7.62 -10.95
C LYS A 256 -11.24 -7.39 -10.75
N MET A 257 -10.74 -7.47 -9.52
CA MET A 257 -9.32 -7.30 -9.23
C MET A 257 -8.47 -8.38 -9.91
N ILE A 258 -8.91 -9.65 -9.82
CA ILE A 258 -8.26 -10.78 -10.49
C ILE A 258 -8.30 -10.56 -12.01
N THR A 259 -9.45 -10.14 -12.56
CA THR A 259 -9.60 -9.83 -13.99
C THR A 259 -8.57 -8.81 -14.49
N GLU A 260 -8.42 -7.67 -13.81
CA GLU A 260 -7.48 -6.63 -14.24
C GLU A 260 -6.01 -7.06 -14.06
N ILE A 261 -5.65 -7.80 -13.00
CA ILE A 261 -4.29 -8.30 -12.84
C ILE A 261 -3.93 -9.31 -13.94
N VAL A 262 -4.83 -10.23 -14.30
CA VAL A 262 -4.61 -11.21 -15.37
C VAL A 262 -4.48 -10.53 -16.73
N LYS A 263 -5.33 -9.54 -17.03
CA LYS A 263 -5.22 -8.70 -18.24
C LYS A 263 -3.88 -7.98 -18.31
N PHE A 264 -3.46 -7.37 -17.21
CA PHE A 264 -2.20 -6.63 -17.17
C PHE A 264 -0.98 -7.54 -17.29
N ALA A 265 -1.00 -8.72 -16.65
CA ALA A 265 0.03 -9.73 -16.83
C ALA A 265 0.10 -10.20 -18.31
N LYS A 266 -1.06 -10.46 -18.92
CA LYS A 266 -1.18 -10.84 -20.34
C LYS A 266 -0.63 -9.76 -21.29
N SER A 267 -1.01 -8.50 -21.11
CA SER A 267 -0.56 -7.40 -21.97
C SER A 267 0.94 -7.13 -21.82
N THR A 268 1.43 -7.11 -20.57
CA THR A 268 2.85 -6.90 -20.25
C THR A 268 3.74 -8.03 -20.80
N LEU A 269 3.32 -9.28 -20.62
CA LEU A 269 4.06 -10.44 -21.11
C LEU A 269 3.83 -10.72 -22.61
N GLY A 270 2.93 -9.99 -23.27
CA GLY A 270 2.58 -10.20 -24.67
C GLY A 270 2.07 -11.61 -24.95
N ALA A 271 1.10 -12.07 -24.16
CA ALA A 271 0.47 -13.39 -24.28
C ALA A 271 -0.91 -13.33 -24.97
N GLU A 272 -1.32 -14.40 -25.66
CA GLU A 272 -2.63 -14.48 -26.31
C GLU A 272 -3.76 -14.68 -25.28
N ARG A 273 -3.56 -15.54 -24.28
CA ARG A 273 -4.55 -15.85 -23.24
C ARG A 273 -3.96 -15.80 -21.83
N GLY A 274 -4.82 -15.42 -20.88
CA GLY A 274 -4.58 -15.48 -19.44
C GLY A 274 -5.70 -16.26 -18.75
N THR A 275 -5.31 -17.10 -17.79
CA THR A 275 -6.19 -17.97 -17.01
C THR A 275 -5.78 -17.95 -15.55
N PHE A 276 -6.75 -17.99 -14.65
CA PHE A 276 -6.55 -17.91 -13.21
C PHE A 276 -7.43 -18.93 -12.50
N PHE A 277 -6.82 -19.65 -11.55
CA PHE A 277 -7.42 -20.74 -10.80
C PHE A 277 -7.36 -20.39 -9.31
N ILE A 278 -8.51 -20.21 -8.64
CA ILE A 278 -8.58 -20.07 -7.18
C ILE A 278 -8.81 -21.46 -6.58
N ILE A 279 -7.94 -21.91 -5.68
CA ILE A 279 -8.12 -23.20 -4.99
C ILE A 279 -9.05 -23.01 -3.78
N ASP A 280 -10.05 -23.88 -3.71
CA ASP A 280 -10.99 -24.04 -2.60
C ASP A 280 -10.40 -24.99 -1.56
N GLU A 281 -10.02 -24.47 -0.38
CA GLU A 281 -9.34 -25.24 0.68
C GLU A 281 -10.28 -26.15 1.46
N GLU A 282 -11.58 -25.88 1.45
CA GLU A 282 -12.59 -26.73 2.10
C GLU A 282 -12.99 -27.91 1.19
N ALA A 283 -12.56 -27.92 -0.07
CA ALA A 283 -12.92 -28.92 -1.07
C ALA A 283 -11.84 -30.00 -1.27
N GLU A 284 -12.25 -31.27 -1.20
CA GLU A 284 -11.43 -32.39 -1.64
C GLU A 284 -11.08 -32.28 -3.16
N ASP A 285 -10.01 -32.97 -3.59
CA ASP A 285 -9.49 -33.01 -4.97
C ASP A 285 -8.91 -31.69 -5.56
N LEU A 286 -8.54 -30.68 -4.74
CA LEU A 286 -8.06 -29.36 -5.21
C LEU A 286 -9.04 -28.74 -6.23
N ALA A 287 -10.31 -28.62 -5.83
CA ALA A 287 -11.31 -27.98 -6.66
C ALA A 287 -10.95 -26.50 -6.86
N ALA A 288 -10.93 -26.05 -8.12
CA ALA A 288 -10.58 -24.67 -8.46
C ALA A 288 -11.66 -23.96 -9.29
N GLU A 289 -11.94 -22.71 -8.94
CA GLU A 289 -12.76 -21.81 -9.77
C GLU A 289 -11.91 -21.20 -10.89
N VAL A 290 -12.42 -21.23 -12.13
CA VAL A 290 -11.68 -20.81 -13.32
C VAL A 290 -12.20 -19.47 -13.84
N PHE A 291 -11.27 -18.53 -13.97
CA PHE A 291 -11.45 -17.27 -14.69
C PHE A 291 -10.62 -17.35 -15.97
N GLU A 292 -11.26 -17.21 -17.13
CA GLU A 292 -10.60 -17.22 -18.44
C GLU A 292 -11.01 -15.99 -19.26
N GLU A 293 -10.04 -15.38 -19.96
CA GLU A 293 -10.30 -14.31 -20.93
C GLU A 293 -10.29 -14.86 -22.37
N GLY A 294 -11.42 -14.76 -23.08
CA GLY A 294 -11.43 -14.93 -24.56
C GLY A 294 -12.35 -15.98 -25.18
N VAL A 295 -13.62 -16.12 -24.74
CA VAL A 295 -14.63 -16.97 -25.42
C VAL A 295 -15.92 -16.18 -25.80
N GLY A 296 -15.92 -14.85 -25.67
CA GLY A 296 -17.05 -14.00 -26.05
C GLY A 296 -16.61 -12.86 -26.97
N VAL A 297 -17.29 -12.71 -28.12
CA VAL A 297 -17.15 -11.51 -28.96
C VAL A 297 -18.06 -10.42 -28.40
N GLY A 298 -17.51 -9.49 -27.62
CA GLY A 298 -18.20 -8.23 -27.30
C GLY A 298 -17.99 -7.64 -25.90
N GLU A 299 -17.55 -8.40 -24.89
CA GLU A 299 -17.44 -7.89 -23.52
C GLU A 299 -16.02 -7.95 -22.96
N THR A 300 -15.62 -6.87 -22.27
CA THR A 300 -14.28 -6.62 -21.72
C THR A 300 -14.11 -7.20 -20.31
N THR A 301 -14.82 -8.27 -19.95
CA THR A 301 -14.73 -8.91 -18.62
C THR A 301 -14.36 -10.38 -18.75
N MET A 302 -13.56 -10.90 -17.81
CA MET A 302 -13.34 -12.34 -17.71
C MET A 302 -14.62 -12.99 -17.18
N HIS A 303 -15.24 -13.84 -18.00
CA HIS A 303 -16.42 -14.57 -17.55
C HIS A 303 -15.99 -15.67 -16.58
N LYS A 304 -16.53 -15.63 -15.36
CA LYS A 304 -16.46 -16.75 -14.43
C LYS A 304 -17.10 -17.98 -15.08
N LYS A 305 -16.29 -19.00 -15.38
CA LYS A 305 -16.84 -20.30 -15.74
C LYS A 305 -17.32 -20.96 -14.46
N ASN A 306 -18.62 -21.27 -14.37
CA ASN A 306 -19.20 -22.10 -13.30
C ASN A 306 -18.79 -23.58 -13.46
N VAL A 307 -17.49 -23.82 -13.60
CA VAL A 307 -16.85 -25.12 -13.82
C VAL A 307 -15.75 -25.25 -12.77
N LYS A 308 -16.01 -26.03 -11.72
CA LYS A 308 -14.98 -26.43 -10.76
C LYS A 308 -14.08 -27.48 -11.43
N VAL A 309 -12.82 -27.15 -11.66
CA VAL A 309 -11.78 -28.06 -12.21
C VAL A 309 -11.09 -28.79 -11.05
N ARG A 310 -10.73 -30.06 -11.18
CA ARG A 310 -10.15 -30.88 -10.09
C ARG A 310 -8.66 -31.04 -10.29
N LEU A 311 -7.91 -30.04 -9.84
CA LEU A 311 -6.45 -29.94 -10.06
C LEU A 311 -5.66 -31.11 -9.46
N ALA A 312 -6.22 -31.91 -8.54
CA ALA A 312 -5.59 -33.13 -8.06
C ALA A 312 -5.63 -34.31 -9.05
N LYS A 313 -6.72 -34.43 -9.84
CA LYS A 313 -6.97 -35.56 -10.75
C LYS A 313 -6.71 -35.23 -12.22
N ASP A 314 -6.89 -33.97 -12.60
CA ASP A 314 -6.68 -33.51 -13.96
C ASP A 314 -5.18 -33.51 -14.32
N ARG A 315 -4.85 -34.09 -15.48
CA ARG A 315 -3.51 -34.01 -16.10
C ARG A 315 -3.32 -32.66 -16.80
N SER A 316 -3.50 -31.58 -16.05
CA SER A 316 -3.26 -30.21 -16.53
C SER A 316 -1.96 -29.66 -15.95
N ILE A 317 -1.35 -28.71 -16.65
CA ILE A 317 -0.15 -28.00 -16.17
C ILE A 317 -0.48 -27.17 -14.92
N ALA A 318 -1.66 -26.54 -14.88
CA ALA A 318 -2.16 -25.89 -13.68
C ALA A 318 -2.26 -26.87 -12.49
N GLY A 319 -2.69 -28.12 -12.73
CA GLY A 319 -2.71 -29.17 -11.70
C GLY A 319 -1.31 -29.64 -11.29
N LEU A 320 -0.36 -29.71 -12.22
CA LEU A 320 1.04 -30.01 -11.90
C LEU A 320 1.63 -28.93 -10.97
N VAL A 321 1.46 -27.65 -11.34
CA VAL A 321 1.94 -26.48 -10.58
C VAL A 321 1.25 -26.36 -9.21
N ALA A 322 -0.06 -26.63 -9.13
CA ALA A 322 -0.80 -26.66 -7.86
C ALA A 322 -0.31 -27.77 -6.90
N ARG A 323 0.26 -28.87 -7.42
CA ARG A 323 0.77 -29.99 -6.61
C ARG A 323 2.26 -29.85 -6.27
N SER A 324 3.07 -29.27 -7.16
CA SER A 324 4.51 -29.09 -6.92
C SER A 324 4.84 -27.81 -6.14
N GLY A 325 4.05 -26.74 -6.30
CA GLY A 325 4.44 -25.42 -5.84
C GLY A 325 5.60 -24.81 -6.64
N GLU A 326 5.92 -25.35 -7.81
CA GLU A 326 7.01 -24.89 -8.68
C GLU A 326 6.48 -24.26 -9.97
N THR A 327 7.17 -23.23 -10.47
CA THR A 327 6.94 -22.62 -11.79
C THR A 327 7.19 -23.61 -12.92
N VAL A 328 6.34 -23.57 -13.96
CA VAL A 328 6.52 -24.34 -15.19
C VAL A 328 6.48 -23.42 -16.41
N ASN A 329 7.59 -23.37 -17.15
CA ASN A 329 7.76 -22.65 -18.41
C ASN A 329 7.98 -23.66 -19.55
N ILE A 330 6.96 -23.89 -20.36
CA ILE A 330 6.99 -24.78 -21.54
C ILE A 330 7.23 -23.92 -22.78
N ARG A 331 8.37 -24.16 -23.44
CA ARG A 331 8.81 -23.41 -24.61
C ARG A 331 8.19 -23.89 -25.92
N ASP A 332 7.91 -25.18 -26.00
CA ASP A 332 7.24 -25.84 -27.12
C ASP A 332 6.32 -26.92 -26.54
N ALA A 333 5.01 -26.73 -26.68
CA ALA A 333 4.01 -27.59 -26.07
C ALA A 333 4.07 -29.03 -26.60
N TYR A 334 4.25 -29.23 -27.91
CA TYR A 334 4.17 -30.56 -28.51
C TYR A 334 5.45 -31.40 -28.31
N ASN A 335 6.55 -30.76 -27.89
CA ASN A 335 7.82 -31.42 -27.55
C ASN A 335 8.05 -31.61 -26.04
N ASP A 336 7.21 -31.04 -25.15
CA ASP A 336 7.37 -31.17 -23.70
C ASP A 336 6.50 -32.32 -23.13
N PRO A 337 7.09 -33.32 -22.43
CA PRO A 337 6.35 -34.46 -21.88
C PRO A 337 5.38 -34.10 -20.74
N LYS A 338 5.36 -32.85 -20.27
CA LYS A 338 4.42 -32.34 -19.27
C LYS A 338 3.13 -31.79 -19.88
N PHE A 339 3.08 -31.62 -21.20
CA PHE A 339 1.90 -31.14 -21.93
C PHE A 339 0.93 -32.29 -22.26
N PHE A 340 -0.37 -32.01 -22.22
CA PHE A 340 -1.44 -32.96 -22.50
C PHE A 340 -2.51 -32.27 -23.36
N THR A 341 -2.94 -32.93 -24.44
CA THR A 341 -3.81 -32.34 -25.49
C THR A 341 -5.31 -32.33 -25.15
N ASP A 342 -5.74 -32.97 -24.05
CA ASP A 342 -7.15 -33.11 -23.60
C ASP A 342 -7.94 -31.79 -23.52
N VAL A 343 -7.25 -30.65 -23.40
CA VAL A 343 -7.85 -29.30 -23.33
C VAL A 343 -8.02 -28.69 -24.72
N GLU A 344 -7.12 -28.99 -25.67
CA GLU A 344 -7.19 -28.51 -27.05
C GLU A 344 -8.35 -29.19 -27.80
N GLU A 345 -8.50 -30.50 -27.63
CA GLU A 345 -9.59 -31.29 -28.25
C GLU A 345 -10.99 -30.75 -27.90
N LYS A 346 -11.13 -30.10 -26.74
CA LYS A 346 -12.38 -29.49 -26.26
C LYS A 346 -12.56 -28.02 -26.63
N THR A 347 -11.49 -27.32 -27.03
CA THR A 347 -11.49 -25.86 -27.22
C THR A 347 -11.10 -25.40 -28.62
N GLY A 348 -10.50 -26.26 -29.43
CA GLY A 348 -9.99 -25.93 -30.77
C GLY A 348 -8.83 -24.93 -30.77
N PHE A 349 -8.25 -24.62 -29.61
CA PHE A 349 -7.15 -23.67 -29.47
C PHE A 349 -5.80 -24.38 -29.55
N ILE A 350 -4.87 -23.85 -30.35
CA ILE A 350 -3.53 -24.41 -30.57
C ILE A 350 -2.54 -23.74 -29.61
N THR A 351 -1.93 -24.55 -28.77
CA THR A 351 -0.97 -24.14 -27.75
C THR A 351 0.46 -24.35 -28.25
N ARG A 352 1.26 -23.30 -28.16
CA ARG A 352 2.66 -23.27 -28.63
C ARG A 352 3.62 -23.16 -27.44
N SER A 353 3.30 -22.29 -26.48
CA SER A 353 4.11 -22.05 -25.29
C SER A 353 3.23 -21.71 -24.08
N ILE A 354 3.61 -22.16 -22.88
CA ILE A 354 2.85 -21.94 -21.64
C ILE A 354 3.79 -21.47 -20.54
N LEU A 355 3.40 -20.44 -19.80
CA LEU A 355 4.05 -20.06 -18.55
C LEU A 355 3.01 -20.12 -17.42
N CYS A 356 3.28 -20.93 -16.41
CA CYS A 356 2.34 -21.24 -15.32
C CYS A 356 3.05 -21.12 -13.97
N MET A 357 2.42 -20.42 -13.03
CA MET A 357 2.98 -20.12 -11.72
C MET A 357 1.99 -20.38 -10.57
N PRO A 358 2.48 -20.94 -9.45
CA PRO A 358 1.68 -21.11 -8.26
C PRO A 358 1.54 -19.77 -7.53
N ILE A 359 0.37 -19.56 -6.92
CA ILE A 359 0.07 -18.40 -6.08
C ILE A 359 0.17 -18.87 -4.64
N VAL A 360 1.29 -18.54 -3.99
CA VAL A 360 1.72 -19.16 -2.74
C VAL A 360 1.53 -18.19 -1.58
N SER A 361 0.86 -18.63 -0.51
CA SER A 361 0.83 -17.94 0.79
C SER A 361 1.96 -18.46 1.70
N VAL A 362 1.98 -18.06 2.97
CA VAL A 362 3.02 -18.48 3.91
C VAL A 362 3.04 -20.01 4.11
N ASP A 363 1.85 -20.63 4.21
CA ASP A 363 1.71 -22.04 4.60
C ASP A 363 1.09 -22.95 3.50
N ASN A 364 0.54 -22.36 2.43
CA ASN A 364 -0.39 -23.03 1.51
C ASN A 364 -0.50 -22.35 0.14
N ILE A 365 -0.85 -23.12 -0.90
CA ILE A 365 -1.05 -22.64 -2.28
C ILE A 365 -2.51 -22.17 -2.44
N LEU A 366 -2.70 -20.88 -2.69
CA LEU A 366 -4.01 -20.22 -2.82
C LEU A 366 -4.65 -20.43 -4.19
N GLY A 367 -3.83 -20.70 -5.21
CA GLY A 367 -4.25 -20.72 -6.60
C GLY A 367 -3.11 -20.91 -7.57
N VAL A 368 -3.42 -20.81 -8.86
CA VAL A 368 -2.46 -20.88 -9.97
C VAL A 368 -2.82 -19.84 -11.02
N VAL A 369 -1.81 -19.17 -11.58
CA VAL A 369 -1.97 -18.25 -12.71
C VAL A 369 -1.20 -18.80 -13.92
N GLN A 370 -1.81 -18.73 -15.10
CA GLN A 370 -1.25 -19.28 -16.33
C GLN A 370 -1.49 -18.32 -17.50
N VAL A 371 -0.42 -18.05 -18.26
CA VAL A 371 -0.48 -17.35 -19.55
C VAL A 371 -0.04 -18.28 -20.68
N VAL A 372 -0.66 -18.13 -21.84
CA VAL A 372 -0.51 -19.04 -22.98
C VAL A 372 -0.23 -18.26 -24.26
N ASN A 373 0.70 -18.81 -25.06
CA ASN A 373 1.22 -18.33 -26.35
C ASN A 373 1.81 -16.91 -26.31
N LYS A 374 3.14 -16.80 -26.46
CA LYS A 374 3.79 -15.52 -26.73
C LYS A 374 3.39 -15.01 -28.13
N ILE A 375 3.07 -13.71 -28.23
CA ILE A 375 2.69 -13.04 -29.49
C ILE A 375 3.95 -12.67 -30.30
N ASN A 376 4.91 -12.01 -29.65
CA ASN A 376 6.12 -11.47 -30.30
C ASN A 376 7.35 -12.41 -30.19
N GLY A 377 7.15 -13.73 -30.15
CA GLY A 377 8.23 -14.70 -30.01
C GLY A 377 7.75 -16.14 -29.95
N VAL A 378 8.68 -17.08 -29.92
CA VAL A 378 8.36 -18.53 -29.89
C VAL A 378 8.04 -19.02 -28.47
N CYS A 379 8.71 -18.48 -27.45
CA CYS A 379 8.56 -18.91 -26.05
C CYS A 379 8.74 -17.77 -25.05
N PHE A 380 8.40 -18.03 -23.77
CA PHE A 380 8.62 -17.10 -22.66
C PHE A 380 10.08 -17.16 -22.15
N THR A 381 10.69 -16.00 -21.98
CA THR A 381 12.09 -15.84 -21.54
C THR A 381 12.24 -15.91 -20.02
N ALA A 382 13.47 -16.06 -19.52
CA ALA A 382 13.75 -15.96 -18.08
C ALA A 382 13.42 -14.55 -17.50
N SER A 383 13.40 -13.52 -18.34
CA SER A 383 12.95 -12.17 -17.94
C SER A 383 11.42 -12.13 -17.78
N ASP A 384 10.69 -12.75 -18.70
CA ASP A 384 9.23 -12.93 -18.58
C ASP A 384 8.86 -13.72 -17.31
N GLU A 385 9.64 -14.76 -17.00
CA GLU A 385 9.47 -15.60 -15.81
C GLU A 385 9.69 -14.80 -14.52
N ASN A 386 10.78 -14.01 -14.40
CA ASN A 386 10.97 -13.11 -13.26
C ASN A 386 9.85 -12.07 -13.14
N LEU A 387 9.34 -11.54 -14.25
CA LEU A 387 8.26 -10.56 -14.24
C LEU A 387 6.91 -11.18 -13.82
N PHE A 388 6.62 -12.39 -14.29
CA PHE A 388 5.42 -13.14 -13.91
C PHE A 388 5.45 -13.60 -12.45
N LYS A 389 6.64 -13.84 -11.89
CA LYS A 389 6.82 -14.09 -10.45
C LYS A 389 6.36 -12.91 -9.61
N THR A 390 6.67 -11.69 -10.02
CA THR A 390 6.16 -10.46 -9.37
C THR A 390 4.62 -10.43 -9.40
N PHE A 391 4.01 -10.71 -10.55
CA PHE A 391 2.54 -10.80 -10.66
C PHE A 391 1.94 -11.84 -9.71
N SER A 392 2.52 -13.04 -9.60
CA SER A 392 2.02 -14.08 -8.68
C SER A 392 2.02 -13.63 -7.21
N VAL A 393 3.04 -12.89 -6.76
CA VAL A 393 3.11 -12.36 -5.38
C VAL A 393 1.97 -11.37 -5.10
N TYR A 394 1.68 -10.46 -6.04
CA TYR A 394 0.54 -9.53 -5.90
C TYR A 394 -0.81 -10.25 -5.92
N CYS A 395 -0.97 -11.29 -6.75
CA CYS A 395 -2.14 -12.17 -6.72
C CYS A 395 -2.33 -12.87 -5.36
N ALA A 396 -1.23 -13.32 -4.73
CA ALA A 396 -1.29 -13.97 -3.42
C ALA A 396 -1.76 -13.00 -2.33
N LEU A 397 -1.24 -11.76 -2.33
CA LEU A 397 -1.68 -10.72 -1.39
C LEU A 397 -3.17 -10.37 -1.58
N ALA A 398 -3.63 -10.25 -2.83
CA ALA A 398 -5.02 -9.99 -3.16
C ALA A 398 -5.98 -11.09 -2.68
N LEU A 399 -5.64 -12.36 -2.91
CA LEU A 399 -6.42 -13.52 -2.43
C LEU A 399 -6.39 -13.64 -0.90
N HIS A 400 -5.27 -13.32 -0.25
CA HIS A 400 -5.18 -13.36 1.21
C HIS A 400 -6.06 -12.28 1.87
N TYR A 401 -5.97 -11.03 1.40
CA TYR A 401 -6.85 -9.94 1.84
C TYR A 401 -8.32 -10.28 1.64
N THR A 402 -8.66 -10.86 0.49
CA THR A 402 -10.02 -11.34 0.17
C THR A 402 -10.55 -12.28 1.26
N ARG A 403 -9.78 -13.32 1.60
CA ARG A 403 -10.20 -14.34 2.59
C ARG A 403 -10.36 -13.73 3.99
N LEU A 404 -9.47 -12.81 4.38
CA LEU A 404 -9.59 -12.07 5.64
C LEU A 404 -10.87 -11.23 5.67
N HIS A 405 -11.14 -10.45 4.62
CA HIS A 405 -12.34 -9.60 4.53
C HIS A 405 -13.63 -10.42 4.49
N GLN A 406 -13.66 -11.55 3.78
CA GLN A 406 -14.80 -12.48 3.78
C GLN A 406 -15.03 -13.09 5.18
N LYS A 407 -13.97 -13.49 5.88
CA LYS A 407 -14.05 -14.01 7.26
C LYS A 407 -14.56 -12.96 8.24
N MET A 408 -14.10 -11.71 8.11
CA MET A 408 -14.60 -10.56 8.89
C MET A 408 -16.09 -10.35 8.65
N PHE A 409 -16.52 -10.20 7.39
CA PHE A 409 -17.94 -10.00 7.03
C PHE A 409 -18.84 -11.16 7.48
N LYS A 410 -18.38 -12.41 7.38
CA LYS A 410 -19.09 -13.59 7.91
C LYS A 410 -19.24 -13.50 9.43
N THR A 411 -18.18 -13.09 10.15
CA THR A 411 -18.19 -12.90 11.61
C THR A 411 -19.14 -11.78 12.01
N ASP A 412 -19.14 -10.65 11.29
CA ASP A 412 -20.08 -9.54 11.51
C ASP A 412 -21.54 -9.97 11.34
N LYS A 413 -21.84 -10.80 10.33
CA LYS A 413 -23.19 -11.35 10.10
C LYS A 413 -23.61 -12.37 11.17
N ILE A 414 -22.67 -13.15 11.70
CA ILE A 414 -22.91 -14.01 12.86
C ILE A 414 -23.20 -13.16 14.10
N ASN A 415 -22.40 -12.12 14.37
CA ASN A 415 -22.60 -11.20 15.48
C ASN A 415 -23.94 -10.45 15.38
N GLU A 416 -24.31 -9.96 14.20
CA GLU A 416 -25.62 -9.33 13.94
C GLU A 416 -26.79 -10.30 14.23
N SER A 417 -26.62 -11.59 13.92
CA SER A 417 -27.62 -12.63 14.18
C SER A 417 -27.69 -12.99 15.67
N ASN A 418 -26.55 -13.12 16.35
CA ASN A 418 -26.46 -13.36 17.79
C ASN A 418 -27.09 -12.21 18.59
N LEU A 419 -26.85 -10.96 18.20
CA LEU A 419 -27.48 -9.78 18.81
C LEU A 419 -29.00 -9.77 18.63
N LYS A 420 -29.53 -10.23 17.49
CA LYS A 420 -30.98 -10.39 17.29
C LYS A 420 -31.56 -11.47 18.22
N LEU A 421 -30.89 -12.62 18.36
CA LEU A 421 -31.31 -13.69 19.28
C LEU A 421 -31.31 -13.20 20.73
N LEU A 422 -30.24 -12.50 21.15
CA LEU A 422 -30.12 -11.94 22.49
C LEU A 422 -31.22 -10.91 22.79
N LYS A 423 -31.55 -10.01 21.83
CA LYS A 423 -32.68 -9.09 21.97
C LYS A 423 -34.03 -9.79 22.13
N LEU A 424 -34.26 -10.90 21.42
CA LEU A 424 -35.48 -11.71 21.59
C LEU A 424 -35.55 -12.35 22.98
N GLN A 425 -34.42 -12.85 23.51
CA GLN A 425 -34.34 -13.45 24.84
C GLN A 425 -34.48 -12.40 25.97
N LEU A 426 -33.95 -11.19 25.77
CA LEU A 426 -34.05 -10.11 26.76
C LEU A 426 -35.43 -9.48 26.85
N LYS A 427 -36.25 -9.54 25.78
CA LYS A 427 -37.58 -8.93 25.76
C LYS A 427 -38.43 -9.38 26.97
N PRO A 428 -39.11 -8.44 27.69
CA PRO A 428 -39.99 -8.78 28.80
C PRO A 428 -41.28 -9.44 28.32
N CYS A 429 -42.01 -10.09 29.23
CA CYS A 429 -43.30 -10.68 28.92
C CYS A 429 -44.31 -9.59 28.54
N SER A 430 -45.11 -9.82 27.49
CA SER A 430 -46.16 -8.86 27.08
C SER A 430 -47.18 -8.65 28.19
N HIS A 431 -47.55 -9.69 28.93
CA HIS A 431 -48.47 -9.62 30.07
C HIS A 431 -47.94 -8.71 31.18
N ASP A 432 -46.62 -8.70 31.46
CA ASP A 432 -46.03 -7.82 32.46
C ASP A 432 -46.18 -6.36 32.01
N VAL A 433 -45.73 -6.04 30.79
CA VAL A 433 -45.84 -4.69 30.18
C VAL A 433 -47.29 -4.22 30.17
N GLU A 434 -48.23 -5.07 29.77
CA GLU A 434 -49.67 -4.75 29.73
C GLU A 434 -50.25 -4.54 31.13
N SER A 435 -49.90 -5.38 32.11
CA SER A 435 -50.37 -5.24 33.50
C SER A 435 -49.89 -3.92 34.15
N PHE A 436 -48.63 -3.54 33.92
CA PHE A 436 -48.09 -2.26 34.41
C PHE A 436 -48.65 -1.06 33.64
N THR A 437 -48.97 -1.21 32.34
CA THR A 437 -49.63 -0.16 31.56
C THR A 437 -51.08 0.06 32.02
N GLN A 438 -51.80 -0.99 32.40
CA GLN A 438 -53.18 -0.93 32.89
C GLN A 438 -53.26 -0.39 34.33
N LYS A 439 -52.31 -0.73 35.20
CA LYS A 439 -52.13 -0.13 36.53
C LYS A 439 -51.57 1.31 36.43
N SER A 440 -52.32 2.24 35.83
CA SER A 440 -51.78 3.57 35.50
C SER A 440 -51.48 4.50 36.71
N THR A 441 -51.87 4.13 37.93
CA THR A 441 -51.55 4.84 39.18
C THR A 441 -50.85 3.94 40.19
N VAL A 442 -49.58 4.22 40.47
CA VAL A 442 -48.80 3.61 41.57
C VAL A 442 -49.23 4.22 42.89
N THR A 443 -49.30 3.41 43.96
CA THR A 443 -49.41 3.92 45.32
C THR A 443 -48.03 4.38 45.78
N ILE A 444 -47.78 5.69 45.79
CA ILE A 444 -46.46 6.24 46.14
C ILE A 444 -46.20 6.03 47.64
N PRO A 445 -45.07 5.43 48.05
CA PRO A 445 -44.73 5.21 49.46
C PRO A 445 -44.65 6.51 50.27
N TYR A 446 -44.96 6.44 51.56
CA TYR A 446 -44.80 7.58 52.46
C TYR A 446 -43.32 8.00 52.55
N ASN A 447 -43.06 9.31 52.50
CA ASN A 447 -41.72 9.91 52.46
C ASN A 447 -40.83 9.48 51.27
N PHE A 448 -41.40 9.00 50.15
CA PHE A 448 -40.63 8.62 48.95
C PHE A 448 -39.70 9.72 48.41
N ALA A 449 -40.03 11.02 48.59
CA ALA A 449 -39.19 12.15 48.16
C ALA A 449 -38.02 12.50 49.13
N GLU A 450 -37.73 11.64 50.11
CA GLU A 450 -36.68 11.85 51.10
C GLU A 450 -35.48 10.92 50.91
N PHE A 451 -34.26 11.47 51.04
CA PHE A 451 -33.01 10.69 50.93
C PHE A 451 -32.93 9.51 51.92
N ARG A 452 -33.62 9.60 53.07
CA ARG A 452 -33.65 8.54 54.09
C ARG A 452 -34.53 7.35 53.73
N TRP A 453 -35.42 7.49 52.74
CA TRP A 453 -36.30 6.41 52.30
C TRP A 453 -35.48 5.30 51.62
N TYR A 454 -35.93 4.06 51.77
CA TYR A 454 -35.34 2.87 51.18
C TYR A 454 -36.47 1.88 50.90
N VAL A 455 -36.33 1.11 49.83
CA VAL A 455 -37.35 0.15 49.40
C VAL A 455 -37.46 -1.03 50.38
N SER A 456 -38.69 -1.43 50.71
CA SER A 456 -38.95 -2.62 51.53
C SER A 456 -39.16 -3.87 50.65
N PRO A 457 -38.93 -5.10 51.19
CA PRO A 457 -39.11 -6.34 50.43
C PRO A 457 -40.52 -6.54 49.85
N GLU A 458 -41.54 -5.94 50.46
CA GLU A 458 -42.93 -5.98 49.99
C GLU A 458 -43.13 -5.13 48.72
N GLU A 459 -42.33 -4.08 48.53
CA GLU A 459 -42.38 -3.14 47.39
C GLU A 459 -41.48 -3.59 46.21
N PHE A 460 -40.68 -4.65 46.36
CA PHE A 460 -39.80 -5.18 45.31
C PHE A 460 -40.50 -5.52 43.96
N PRO A 461 -41.76 -6.02 43.94
CA PRO A 461 -42.50 -6.22 42.70
C PRO A 461 -42.79 -4.90 41.96
N ASP A 462 -43.04 -3.82 42.70
CA ASP A 462 -43.50 -2.53 42.18
C ASP A 462 -42.35 -1.56 41.81
N MET A 463 -41.10 -1.91 42.13
CA MET A 463 -39.90 -1.14 41.73
C MET A 463 -39.91 -0.65 40.26
N PRO A 464 -40.24 -1.46 39.22
CA PRO A 464 -40.30 -0.98 37.83
C PRO A 464 -41.28 0.18 37.63
N GLN A 465 -42.39 0.16 38.37
CA GLN A 465 -43.45 1.16 38.31
C GLN A 465 -43.05 2.43 39.07
N LEU A 466 -42.35 2.28 40.19
CA LEU A 466 -41.71 3.39 40.91
C LEU A 466 -40.61 4.06 40.06
N VAL A 467 -39.82 3.30 39.29
CA VAL A 467 -38.85 3.86 38.32
C VAL A 467 -39.56 4.66 37.23
N LEU A 468 -40.65 4.13 36.66
CA LEU A 468 -41.44 4.88 35.67
C LEU A 468 -41.95 6.20 36.27
N HIS A 469 -42.46 6.19 37.50
CA HIS A 469 -42.90 7.41 38.19
C HIS A 469 -41.74 8.40 38.37
N MET A 470 -40.58 7.96 38.89
CA MET A 470 -39.39 8.82 39.06
C MET A 470 -38.96 9.50 37.75
N ILE A 471 -38.90 8.75 36.64
CA ILE A 471 -38.55 9.31 35.33
C ILE A 471 -39.64 10.27 34.84
N THR A 472 -40.93 9.96 35.06
CA THR A 472 -42.06 10.78 34.61
C THR A 472 -42.14 12.13 35.30
N GLU A 473 -41.90 12.21 36.61
CA GLU A 473 -41.89 13.47 37.37
C GLU A 473 -40.69 14.37 36.99
N VAL A 474 -39.52 13.75 36.84
CA VAL A 474 -38.27 14.46 36.54
C VAL A 474 -38.24 14.98 35.10
N VAL A 475 -38.54 14.12 34.12
CA VAL A 475 -38.47 14.46 32.68
C VAL A 475 -39.76 15.08 32.15
N GLY A 476 -40.92 14.73 32.72
CA GLY A 476 -42.24 15.11 32.21
C GLY A 476 -42.88 14.01 31.35
N LYS A 477 -44.19 13.80 31.53
CA LYS A 477 -44.94 12.72 30.87
C LYS A 477 -45.05 12.86 29.36
N GLU A 478 -45.09 14.10 28.85
CA GLU A 478 -45.26 14.41 27.42
C GLU A 478 -44.00 14.06 26.60
N GLU A 479 -42.85 13.97 27.25
CA GLU A 479 -41.54 13.67 26.65
C GLU A 479 -41.25 12.16 26.54
N ILE A 480 -42.10 11.30 27.09
CA ILE A 480 -41.82 9.87 27.31
C ILE A 480 -42.79 8.98 26.54
N HIS A 481 -42.24 8.02 25.79
CA HIS A 481 -43.02 6.91 25.24
C HIS A 481 -43.27 5.85 26.33
N VAL A 482 -44.29 6.05 27.16
CA VAL A 482 -44.58 5.24 28.39
C VAL A 482 -44.45 3.73 28.18
N LYS A 483 -45.01 3.18 27.10
CA LYS A 483 -44.92 1.73 26.79
C LYS A 483 -43.47 1.28 26.53
N ASN A 484 -42.74 2.04 25.73
CA ASN A 484 -41.34 1.73 25.39
C ASN A 484 -40.43 1.93 26.61
N MET A 485 -40.74 2.90 27.47
CA MET A 485 -40.05 3.11 28.75
C MET A 485 -40.29 1.95 29.73
N LEU A 486 -41.51 1.42 29.82
CA LEU A 486 -41.80 0.20 30.60
C LEU A 486 -41.09 -1.04 30.04
N GLU A 487 -41.11 -1.22 28.71
CA GLU A 487 -40.36 -2.31 28.05
C GLU A 487 -38.85 -2.19 28.33
N PHE A 488 -38.30 -0.97 28.31
CA PHE A 488 -36.93 -0.66 28.68
C PHE A 488 -36.63 -1.00 30.15
N ILE A 489 -37.38 -0.47 31.12
CA ILE A 489 -37.16 -0.69 32.56
C ILE A 489 -37.23 -2.18 32.92
N LEU A 490 -38.20 -2.92 32.36
CA LEU A 490 -38.34 -4.36 32.60
C LEU A 490 -37.19 -5.16 31.95
N THR A 491 -36.71 -4.74 30.78
CA THR A 491 -35.51 -5.32 30.16
C THR A 491 -34.28 -5.07 31.04
N VAL A 492 -34.08 -3.83 31.51
CA VAL A 492 -32.97 -3.47 32.40
C VAL A 492 -33.01 -4.29 33.69
N LYS A 493 -34.17 -4.40 34.36
CA LYS A 493 -34.36 -5.27 35.53
C LYS A 493 -33.94 -6.73 35.28
N LYS A 494 -34.24 -7.27 34.08
CA LYS A 494 -33.88 -8.63 33.68
C LYS A 494 -32.38 -8.82 33.40
N CYS A 495 -31.67 -7.75 33.03
CA CYS A 495 -30.23 -7.75 32.78
C CYS A 495 -29.38 -7.57 34.03
N TYR A 496 -29.95 -7.22 35.18
CA TYR A 496 -29.22 -7.25 36.45
C TYR A 496 -29.11 -8.67 36.97
N ARG A 497 -27.89 -9.08 37.33
CA ARG A 497 -27.62 -10.40 37.91
C ARG A 497 -28.08 -10.47 39.36
N ASN A 498 -28.31 -11.68 39.84
CA ASN A 498 -28.64 -11.95 41.25
C ASN A 498 -27.37 -11.94 42.14
N ASN A 499 -26.66 -10.82 42.16
CA ASN A 499 -25.52 -10.59 43.04
C ASN A 499 -26.00 -10.12 44.43
N PRO A 500 -25.21 -10.33 45.50
CA PRO A 500 -25.52 -9.81 46.84
C PRO A 500 -25.74 -8.28 46.87
N TYR A 501 -24.86 -7.51 46.21
CA TYR A 501 -24.94 -6.05 46.15
C TYR A 501 -25.28 -5.50 44.75
N HIS A 502 -24.46 -5.76 43.73
CA HIS A 502 -24.60 -5.22 42.37
C HIS A 502 -25.77 -5.86 41.60
N ASN A 503 -26.99 -5.51 41.99
CA ASN A 503 -28.25 -6.05 41.48
C ASN A 503 -29.26 -4.92 41.20
N PHE A 504 -30.50 -5.26 40.81
CA PHE A 504 -31.51 -4.25 40.47
C PHE A 504 -31.96 -3.39 41.67
N GLU A 505 -31.88 -3.89 42.90
CA GLU A 505 -32.20 -3.11 44.10
C GLU A 505 -31.17 -2.01 44.34
N HIS A 506 -29.88 -2.30 44.14
CA HIS A 506 -28.84 -1.27 44.14
C HIS A 506 -29.12 -0.20 43.07
N ALA A 507 -29.26 -0.60 41.80
CA ALA A 507 -29.55 0.34 40.71
C ALA A 507 -30.83 1.16 40.91
N PHE A 508 -31.87 0.56 41.49
CA PHE A 508 -33.09 1.25 41.89
C PHE A 508 -32.82 2.35 42.93
N ASN A 509 -32.04 2.04 43.98
CA ASN A 509 -31.69 3.01 45.02
C ASN A 509 -30.78 4.14 44.51
N VAL A 510 -29.86 3.84 43.59
CA VAL A 510 -29.04 4.86 42.90
C VAL A 510 -29.92 5.78 42.04
N THR A 511 -30.87 5.21 41.29
CA THR A 511 -31.89 5.95 40.52
C THR A 511 -32.76 6.82 41.42
N HIS A 512 -33.15 6.32 42.59
CA HIS A 512 -33.91 7.05 43.60
C HIS A 512 -33.16 8.25 44.19
N CYS A 513 -31.86 8.08 44.51
CA CYS A 513 -31.03 9.18 44.95
C CYS A 513 -30.90 10.25 43.86
N MET A 514 -30.63 9.84 42.61
CA MET A 514 -30.54 10.74 41.46
C MET A 514 -31.87 11.48 41.21
N PHE A 515 -32.99 10.78 41.29
CA PHE A 515 -34.34 11.36 41.21
C PHE A 515 -34.52 12.53 42.20
N ILE A 516 -34.15 12.34 43.47
CA ILE A 516 -34.28 13.40 44.49
C ILE A 516 -33.31 14.57 44.20
N ILE A 517 -32.09 14.29 43.74
CA ILE A 517 -31.12 15.34 43.35
C ILE A 517 -31.69 16.17 42.20
N LEU A 518 -32.21 15.53 41.15
CA LEU A 518 -32.77 16.21 39.97
C LEU A 518 -34.05 16.98 40.31
N MET A 519 -34.97 16.41 41.10
CA MET A 519 -36.19 17.10 41.52
C MET A 519 -35.92 18.36 42.34
N ARG A 520 -34.89 18.34 43.21
CA ARG A 520 -34.53 19.50 44.05
C ARG A 520 -33.75 20.58 43.31
N ASN A 521 -33.17 20.27 42.15
CA ASN A 521 -32.29 21.16 41.39
C ASN A 521 -32.69 21.25 39.90
N LYS A 522 -33.99 21.10 39.60
CA LYS A 522 -34.52 20.93 38.24
C LYS A 522 -34.14 22.09 37.30
N GLU A 523 -34.03 23.31 37.82
CA GLU A 523 -33.64 24.51 37.08
C GLU A 523 -32.13 24.59 36.77
N THR A 524 -31.29 23.77 37.44
CA THR A 524 -29.83 23.79 37.26
C THR A 524 -29.37 22.92 36.10
N PHE A 525 -30.11 21.86 35.76
CA PHE A 525 -29.75 20.88 34.73
C PHE A 525 -30.53 21.10 33.43
N PHE A 526 -29.89 20.87 32.28
CA PHE A 526 -30.58 20.91 30.99
C PHE A 526 -31.39 19.63 30.76
N GLU A 527 -32.47 19.69 29.99
CA GLU A 527 -33.37 18.55 29.80
C GLU A 527 -32.67 17.26 29.30
N ILE A 528 -31.69 17.39 28.40
CA ILE A 528 -30.92 16.25 27.89
C ILE A 528 -30.01 15.65 28.99
N GLU A 529 -29.48 16.48 29.90
CA GLU A 529 -28.69 16.02 31.05
C GLU A 529 -29.60 15.32 32.07
N ILE A 530 -30.80 15.86 32.31
CA ILE A 530 -31.83 15.24 33.15
C ILE A 530 -32.22 13.86 32.59
N LYS A 531 -32.53 13.79 31.29
CA LYS A 531 -32.88 12.55 30.56
C LYS A 531 -31.73 11.53 30.58
N SER A 532 -30.48 11.95 30.44
CA SER A 532 -29.32 11.03 30.47
C SER A 532 -28.96 10.55 31.87
N LEU A 533 -28.93 11.43 32.88
CA LEU A 533 -28.53 11.09 34.26
C LEU A 533 -29.46 10.06 34.92
N ILE A 534 -30.79 10.20 34.74
CA ILE A 534 -31.74 9.26 35.35
C ILE A 534 -31.65 7.86 34.71
N ILE A 535 -31.35 7.78 33.42
CA ILE A 535 -31.11 6.52 32.70
C ILE A 535 -29.72 5.95 33.04
N ALA A 536 -28.70 6.80 33.20
CA ALA A 536 -27.36 6.41 33.65
C ALA A 536 -27.42 5.75 35.03
N ALA A 537 -28.10 6.38 35.99
CA ALA A 537 -28.29 5.86 37.34
C ALA A 537 -28.93 4.47 37.34
N LEU A 538 -29.91 4.23 36.47
CA LEU A 538 -30.57 2.92 36.33
C LEU A 538 -29.69 1.86 35.63
N CYS A 539 -28.73 2.28 34.80
CA CYS A 539 -27.98 1.40 33.91
C CYS A 539 -26.51 1.18 34.27
N HIS A 540 -25.98 1.90 35.27
CA HIS A 540 -24.54 1.99 35.50
C HIS A 540 -23.85 0.64 35.82
N ASP A 541 -24.57 -0.33 36.40
CA ASP A 541 -24.09 -1.65 36.83
C ASP A 541 -24.68 -2.81 36.00
N LEU A 542 -25.14 -2.53 34.78
CA LEU A 542 -25.83 -3.51 33.93
C LEU A 542 -25.00 -4.76 33.64
N ASP A 543 -25.53 -5.93 33.98
CA ASP A 543 -24.86 -7.24 33.86
C ASP A 543 -23.53 -7.38 34.65
N HIS A 544 -23.38 -6.62 35.75
CA HIS A 544 -22.20 -6.69 36.61
C HIS A 544 -21.90 -8.13 37.09
N GLY A 545 -20.67 -8.59 36.84
CA GLY A 545 -20.27 -9.98 37.07
C GLY A 545 -19.95 -10.36 38.52
N GLY A 546 -19.88 -9.38 39.43
CA GLY A 546 -19.45 -9.59 40.82
C GLY A 546 -17.92 -9.55 41.02
N PHE A 547 -17.17 -9.13 40.01
CA PHE A 547 -15.72 -8.99 40.03
C PHE A 547 -15.31 -7.53 39.85
N THR A 548 -14.06 -7.18 40.17
CA THR A 548 -13.53 -5.82 40.00
C THR A 548 -12.73 -5.67 38.71
N ASN A 549 -12.57 -4.44 38.20
CA ASN A 549 -11.71 -4.13 37.05
C ASN A 549 -10.29 -4.74 37.17
N ASN A 550 -9.69 -4.69 38.37
CA ASN A 550 -8.37 -5.29 38.64
C ASN A 550 -8.37 -6.83 38.55
N PHE A 551 -9.46 -7.49 38.94
CA PHE A 551 -9.57 -8.94 38.79
C PHE A 551 -9.59 -9.35 37.31
N LEU A 552 -10.39 -8.66 36.48
CA LEU A 552 -10.50 -8.93 35.04
C LEU A 552 -9.15 -8.76 34.31
N GLN A 553 -8.36 -7.76 34.69
CA GLN A 553 -7.00 -7.55 34.17
C GLN A 553 -6.04 -8.67 34.57
N LEU A 554 -6.11 -9.14 35.82
CA LEU A 554 -5.25 -10.23 36.32
C LEU A 554 -5.61 -11.60 35.73
N THR A 555 -6.85 -11.80 35.29
CA THR A 555 -7.30 -13.04 34.66
C THR A 555 -7.21 -13.05 33.12
N ASP A 556 -6.73 -11.96 32.50
CA ASP A 556 -6.72 -11.76 31.04
C ASP A 556 -8.11 -11.99 30.40
N ASP A 557 -9.15 -11.41 31.01
CA ASP A 557 -10.52 -11.54 30.51
C ASP A 557 -10.72 -10.80 29.17
N THR A 558 -11.58 -11.34 28.31
CA THR A 558 -11.95 -10.74 27.02
C THR A 558 -12.41 -9.28 27.09
N LEU A 559 -13.00 -8.84 28.21
CA LEU A 559 -13.37 -7.43 28.44
C LEU A 559 -12.14 -6.55 28.70
N ALA A 560 -11.12 -7.05 29.40
CA ALA A 560 -9.86 -6.35 29.63
C ALA A 560 -9.01 -6.26 28.34
N GLN A 561 -9.18 -7.20 27.40
CA GLN A 561 -8.60 -7.10 26.05
C GLN A 561 -9.34 -6.11 25.14
N LEU A 562 -10.57 -5.70 25.51
CA LEU A 562 -11.42 -4.81 24.71
C LEU A 562 -11.39 -3.34 25.18
N TYR A 563 -11.07 -3.10 26.46
CA TYR A 563 -11.07 -1.77 27.08
C TYR A 563 -9.81 -1.53 27.93
N ASP A 564 -9.11 -0.43 27.70
CA ASP A 564 -7.88 -0.07 28.44
C ASP A 564 -8.16 0.57 29.82
N GLU A 565 -9.19 1.41 29.91
CA GLU A 565 -9.62 2.12 31.13
C GLU A 565 -11.11 1.85 31.42
N SER A 566 -11.49 1.81 32.71
CA SER A 566 -12.87 1.64 33.19
C SER A 566 -13.63 0.52 32.45
N ILE A 567 -13.12 -0.71 32.59
CA ILE A 567 -13.49 -1.87 31.76
C ILE A 567 -14.97 -2.21 31.92
N LEU A 568 -15.41 -2.40 33.17
CA LEU A 568 -16.78 -2.71 33.53
C LEU A 568 -17.72 -1.57 33.15
N GLU A 569 -17.35 -0.32 33.40
CA GLU A 569 -18.18 0.85 33.13
C GLU A 569 -18.39 1.07 31.62
N ASN A 570 -17.36 0.83 30.79
CA ASN A 570 -17.52 0.78 29.33
C ASN A 570 -18.44 -0.39 28.90
N TYR A 571 -18.35 -1.54 29.57
CA TYR A 571 -19.22 -2.69 29.31
C TYR A 571 -20.69 -2.40 29.68
N HIS A 572 -20.97 -1.86 30.87
CA HIS A 572 -22.31 -1.48 31.31
C HIS A 572 -22.97 -0.48 30.35
N TYR A 573 -22.22 0.53 29.91
CA TYR A 573 -22.67 1.47 28.86
C TYR A 573 -23.02 0.75 27.54
N ARG A 574 -22.22 -0.23 27.11
CA ARG A 574 -22.48 -1.01 25.89
C ARG A 574 -23.72 -1.89 26.01
N VAL A 575 -23.98 -2.48 27.17
CA VAL A 575 -25.22 -3.22 27.45
C VAL A 575 -26.41 -2.25 27.41
N ALA A 576 -26.32 -1.10 28.10
CA ALA A 576 -27.35 -0.05 28.08
C ALA A 576 -27.71 0.38 26.65
N MET A 577 -26.71 0.71 25.83
CA MET A 577 -26.92 1.10 24.43
C MET A 577 -27.45 -0.05 23.56
N THR A 578 -27.13 -1.31 23.88
CA THR A 578 -27.69 -2.47 23.15
C THR A 578 -29.18 -2.63 23.41
N ILE A 579 -29.64 -2.35 24.64
CA ILE A 579 -31.06 -2.32 25.01
C ILE A 579 -31.77 -1.11 24.36
N LEU A 580 -31.19 0.09 24.46
CA LEU A 580 -31.77 1.32 23.87
C LEU A 580 -31.85 1.27 22.33
N ASN A 581 -30.96 0.55 21.66
CA ASN A 581 -30.91 0.48 20.21
C ASN A 581 -32.16 -0.21 19.63
N GLY A 582 -33.09 0.59 19.11
CA GLY A 582 -34.38 0.16 18.56
C GLY A 582 -35.58 0.46 19.47
N LEU A 583 -35.36 0.95 20.70
CA LEU A 583 -36.40 1.41 21.62
C LEU A 583 -36.35 2.93 21.75
N GLN A 584 -37.29 3.63 21.10
CA GLN A 584 -37.49 5.06 21.31
C GLN A 584 -38.19 5.25 22.66
N ILE A 585 -37.43 5.59 23.71
CA ILE A 585 -37.97 5.82 25.06
C ILE A 585 -38.40 7.27 25.29
N TYR A 586 -37.85 8.22 24.53
CA TYR A 586 -38.14 9.66 24.59
C TYR A 586 -38.53 10.21 23.22
N ASN A 587 -39.32 11.29 23.22
CA ASN A 587 -39.63 12.11 22.05
C ASN A 587 -38.42 13.02 21.74
N MET A 588 -37.55 12.65 20.78
CA MET A 588 -36.36 13.44 20.45
C MET A 588 -35.85 13.23 19.03
N THR A 589 -35.03 14.15 18.54
CA THR A 589 -34.37 14.01 17.23
C THR A 589 -33.20 13.02 17.31
N LYS A 590 -32.68 12.63 16.14
CA LYS A 590 -31.47 11.78 16.05
C LYS A 590 -30.21 12.50 16.54
N GLU A 591 -30.17 13.83 16.46
CA GLU A 591 -29.04 14.63 16.94
C GLU A 591 -29.03 14.69 18.47
N ASP A 592 -30.19 14.95 19.08
CA ASP A 592 -30.37 14.91 20.54
C ASP A 592 -30.05 13.52 21.11
N TYR A 593 -30.45 12.44 20.40
CA TYR A 593 -30.11 11.08 20.80
C TYR A 593 -28.59 10.82 20.82
N ASN A 594 -27.83 11.40 19.89
CA ASN A 594 -26.37 11.29 19.89
C ASN A 594 -25.75 12.07 21.07
N ILE A 595 -26.31 13.24 21.42
CA ILE A 595 -25.88 14.01 22.59
C ILE A 595 -26.21 13.24 23.88
N LEU A 596 -27.44 12.71 24.00
CA LEU A 596 -27.87 11.88 25.12
C LEU A 596 -26.98 10.64 25.26
N SER A 597 -26.66 9.95 24.17
CA SER A 597 -25.77 8.77 24.17
C SER A 597 -24.37 9.11 24.68
N LYS A 598 -23.84 10.29 24.34
CA LYS A 598 -22.57 10.77 24.89
C LYS A 598 -22.67 11.11 26.38
N GLU A 599 -23.68 11.86 26.77
CA GLU A 599 -23.92 12.23 28.18
C GLU A 599 -24.16 10.99 29.07
N LEU A 600 -24.89 10.00 28.57
CA LEU A 600 -25.08 8.70 29.20
C LEU A 600 -23.74 7.95 29.38
N LYS A 601 -22.86 8.00 28.36
CA LYS A 601 -21.51 7.41 28.47
C LYS A 601 -20.68 8.11 29.55
N ASP A 602 -20.61 9.44 29.49
CA ASP A 602 -19.80 10.25 30.40
C ASP A 602 -20.31 10.10 31.86
N ALA A 603 -21.62 9.91 32.06
CA ALA A 603 -22.23 9.66 33.37
C ALA A 603 -21.96 8.25 33.91
N ILE A 604 -22.04 7.19 33.08
CA ILE A 604 -21.72 5.81 33.51
C ILE A 604 -20.22 5.67 33.78
N LEU A 605 -19.33 6.21 32.94
CA LEU A 605 -17.89 6.17 33.20
C LEU A 605 -17.46 6.96 34.46
N ALA A 606 -18.33 7.83 35.00
CA ALA A 606 -18.08 8.56 36.23
C ALA A 606 -18.40 7.77 37.52
N THR A 607 -18.97 6.56 37.43
CA THR A 607 -19.08 5.67 38.60
C THR A 607 -17.76 4.98 38.94
N ASP A 608 -16.80 4.89 37.99
CA ASP A 608 -15.44 4.44 38.29
C ASP A 608 -14.79 5.35 39.34
N LEU A 609 -14.53 4.78 40.53
CA LEU A 609 -13.96 5.48 41.66
C LEU A 609 -12.54 6.01 41.39
N ALA A 610 -11.78 5.40 40.46
CA ALA A 610 -10.49 5.93 40.02
C ALA A 610 -10.63 7.25 39.25
N SER A 611 -11.74 7.42 38.51
CA SER A 611 -12.09 8.66 37.83
C SER A 611 -12.65 9.72 38.79
N TYR A 612 -13.43 9.31 39.80
CA TYR A 612 -13.93 10.20 40.86
C TYR A 612 -12.83 11.06 41.51
N PHE A 613 -11.68 10.48 41.90
CA PHE A 613 -10.61 11.25 42.54
C PHE A 613 -10.05 12.35 41.61
N LYS A 614 -9.95 12.08 40.31
CA LYS A 614 -9.54 13.06 39.28
C LYS A 614 -10.55 14.20 39.16
N PHE A 615 -11.86 13.90 39.19
CA PHE A 615 -12.92 14.90 39.11
C PHE A 615 -13.03 15.75 40.39
N ARG A 616 -12.99 15.12 41.56
CA ARG A 616 -13.04 15.79 42.88
C ARG A 616 -11.92 16.81 43.02
N MET A 617 -10.68 16.47 42.68
CA MET A 617 -9.55 17.42 42.77
C MET A 617 -9.78 18.66 41.90
N LYS A 618 -10.25 18.46 40.66
CA LYS A 618 -10.55 19.56 39.72
C LYS A 618 -11.68 20.46 40.24
N LEU A 619 -12.77 19.88 40.74
CA LEU A 619 -13.88 20.68 41.28
C LEU A 619 -13.46 21.43 42.55
N GLN A 620 -12.68 20.82 43.43
CA GLN A 620 -12.17 21.48 44.63
C GLN A 620 -11.26 22.68 44.30
N GLN A 621 -10.45 22.60 43.24
CA GLN A 621 -9.66 23.73 42.74
C GLN A 621 -10.55 24.88 42.23
N LEU A 622 -11.62 24.57 41.49
CA LEU A 622 -12.59 25.57 41.00
C LEU A 622 -13.35 26.25 42.14
N LEU A 623 -13.79 25.48 43.14
CA LEU A 623 -14.47 25.98 44.33
C LEU A 623 -13.55 26.87 45.17
N ASN A 624 -12.33 26.43 45.47
CA ASN A 624 -11.36 27.24 46.22
C ASN A 624 -10.99 28.56 45.51
N GLY A 625 -11.08 28.59 44.17
CA GLY A 625 -10.84 29.77 43.36
C GLY A 625 -12.09 30.64 43.11
N ASN A 626 -13.28 30.26 43.58
CA ASN A 626 -14.57 30.86 43.20
C ASN A 626 -14.77 30.97 41.66
N MET A 627 -14.23 30.01 40.91
CA MET A 627 -14.28 29.95 39.43
C MET A 627 -15.35 28.99 38.90
N LEU A 628 -16.26 28.51 39.77
CA LEU A 628 -17.31 27.57 39.36
C LEU A 628 -18.43 28.28 38.59
N ASP A 629 -18.29 28.27 37.27
CA ASP A 629 -19.32 28.68 36.31
C ASP A 629 -20.23 27.48 35.94
N ILE A 630 -21.55 27.64 36.05
CA ILE A 630 -22.57 26.61 35.75
C ILE A 630 -22.88 26.53 34.25
N ASP A 631 -22.67 27.60 33.49
CA ASP A 631 -22.87 27.62 32.04
C ASP A 631 -21.69 26.96 31.29
N ASN A 632 -20.55 26.79 31.97
CA ASN A 632 -19.38 26.14 31.43
C ASN A 632 -19.55 24.61 31.34
N ALA A 633 -19.65 24.09 30.12
CA ALA A 633 -19.82 22.66 29.83
C ALA A 633 -18.83 21.74 30.59
N ARG A 634 -17.56 22.14 30.79
CA ARG A 634 -16.57 21.32 31.52
C ARG A 634 -16.88 21.23 33.02
N HIS A 635 -17.37 22.31 33.60
CA HIS A 635 -17.78 22.34 35.01
C HIS A 635 -19.06 21.52 35.21
N ARG A 636 -20.01 21.61 34.27
CA ARG A 636 -21.21 20.75 34.25
C ARG A 636 -20.85 19.28 34.26
N THR A 637 -19.88 18.84 33.42
CA THR A 637 -19.40 17.44 33.45
C THR A 637 -18.86 17.04 34.84
N LEU A 638 -18.11 17.90 35.52
CA LEU A 638 -17.61 17.62 36.88
C LEU A 638 -18.74 17.52 37.92
N ILE A 639 -19.75 18.39 37.83
CA ILE A 639 -20.93 18.35 38.72
C ILE A 639 -21.71 17.05 38.48
N LYS A 640 -22.03 16.73 37.22
CA LYS A 640 -22.75 15.52 36.81
C LYS A 640 -22.04 14.24 37.26
N ALA A 641 -20.71 14.18 37.09
CA ALA A 641 -19.89 13.07 37.57
C ALA A 641 -20.00 12.88 39.10
N ILE A 642 -19.90 13.95 39.88
CA ILE A 642 -20.04 13.86 41.34
C ILE A 642 -21.47 13.53 41.76
N CYS A 643 -22.50 14.01 41.05
CA CYS A 643 -23.88 13.57 41.29
C CYS A 643 -24.02 12.06 41.10
N MET A 644 -23.46 11.49 40.02
CA MET A 644 -23.45 10.05 39.78
C MET A 644 -22.75 9.28 40.91
N THR A 645 -21.50 9.60 41.26
CA THR A 645 -20.77 8.92 42.36
C THR A 645 -21.47 9.09 43.72
N SER A 646 -22.13 10.22 43.96
CA SER A 646 -22.89 10.46 45.21
C SER A 646 -24.19 9.67 45.26
N SER A 647 -24.82 9.40 44.10
CA SER A 647 -25.99 8.55 44.00
C SER A 647 -25.65 7.08 44.16
N ASP A 648 -24.55 6.63 43.55
CA ASP A 648 -23.99 5.28 43.69
C ASP A 648 -23.71 4.94 45.16
N LEU A 649 -22.88 5.75 45.82
CA LEU A 649 -22.50 5.55 47.23
C LEU A 649 -23.61 5.93 48.25
N SER A 650 -24.82 6.25 47.80
CA SER A 650 -25.91 6.80 48.64
C SER A 650 -26.44 5.84 49.70
N GLY A 651 -26.17 4.53 49.58
CA GLY A 651 -26.47 3.53 50.62
C GLY A 651 -25.87 3.86 51.98
N ASN A 652 -24.69 4.50 52.00
CA ASN A 652 -24.01 4.94 53.23
C ASN A 652 -24.74 6.08 53.96
N CYS A 653 -25.62 6.80 53.27
CA CYS A 653 -26.39 7.92 53.81
C CYS A 653 -27.78 7.51 54.35
N LYS A 654 -28.12 6.22 54.26
CA LYS A 654 -29.40 5.67 54.76
C LYS A 654 -29.37 5.51 56.29
N PRO A 655 -30.53 5.35 56.97
CA PRO A 655 -30.58 5.07 58.41
C PRO A 655 -29.71 3.87 58.78
N PHE A 656 -29.06 3.90 59.95
CA PHE A 656 -27.99 2.97 60.34
C PHE A 656 -28.31 1.48 60.10
N LEU A 657 -29.53 1.02 60.41
CA LEU A 657 -29.92 -0.38 60.18
C LEU A 657 -29.94 -0.75 58.69
N VAL A 658 -30.41 0.15 57.83
CA VAL A 658 -30.41 -0.03 56.38
C VAL A 658 -28.97 -0.01 55.85
N ALA A 659 -28.18 1.00 56.24
CA ALA A 659 -26.77 1.10 55.84
C ALA A 659 -25.94 -0.11 56.30
N LYS A 660 -26.23 -0.68 57.48
CA LYS A 660 -25.63 -1.93 57.98
C LYS A 660 -25.99 -3.11 57.07
N ASN A 661 -27.26 -3.31 56.74
CA ASN A 661 -27.68 -4.42 55.88
C ASN A 661 -27.06 -4.31 54.48
N ILE A 662 -26.98 -3.09 53.92
CA ILE A 662 -26.29 -2.83 52.65
C ILE A 662 -24.81 -3.21 52.75
N CYS A 663 -24.14 -2.81 53.84
CA CYS A 663 -22.74 -3.18 54.09
C CYS A 663 -22.54 -4.71 54.17
N GLU A 664 -23.46 -5.43 54.83
CA GLU A 664 -23.46 -6.89 54.90
C GLU A 664 -23.71 -7.58 53.54
N SER A 665 -24.24 -6.88 52.53
CA SER A 665 -24.35 -7.37 51.15
C SER A 665 -23.10 -7.06 50.29
N VAL A 666 -22.23 -6.14 50.72
CA VAL A 666 -21.02 -5.72 49.97
C VAL A 666 -19.81 -6.61 50.28
N TYR A 667 -19.73 -7.17 51.49
CA TYR A 667 -18.60 -7.96 52.01
C TYR A 667 -18.91 -9.46 52.08
#